data_AF-A0A819H7P6-F1
#
_entry.id   AF-A0A819H7P6-F1
#
_cell.length_a   1.000
_cell.length_b   1.000
_cell.length_c   1.000
_cell.angle_alpha   90.00
_cell.angle_beta   90.00
_cell.angle_gamma   90.00
#
_symmetry.space_group_name_H-M   'P 1'
#
loop_
_entity.id
_entity.type
_entity.pdbx_description
1 polymer ?
#
loop_
_entity_poly.entity_id
_entity_poly.type
_entity_poly.pdbx_seq_one_letter_code
_entity_poly.pdbx_strand_id
1 'polypeptide(L)'
;MDLHEKSIDDIRMKFLADAVYNNEVTSFLICSIDDHGFIVTLIKLNLKGNPGSYCTVVSAAIQIRNNKVLTILELSHNRIGNNGAQYLYDAFKENKTLIKLNLEGNPGSYCATVSAAIQIRDNKVLTTLNLSHNEIGNNGIQYLYDACKVNKTLIKLNLEGNPGIYCTTVSAAIQIRNNKVITMMDLLGNHIEDTGTQYLANALQNNATITELNLSRNEISDIGVQYLADMLRNNTTLVTLDLSNNAIEDIGAQELFNSLETNKTIMKVRLDYNKSKYCEAIGIAIGIQNDKTLTSIDLRWHQYGDNEIKLLANELYKNKTITYMNLRENKISDTGIKYLANALKNNKVLTILELSYNQISNNGLQCLDDALKENKTLIKLNLEGNSGSYYTTVSAAIQIRNDKITVPGFSTSNNSIHTKRALLIGNNKYKKNSQLQYCINDAEDLANKLYKIDFEITIGTNLTYEQMNRIIETFNDKINPGDLVLFFFAGHGCQWSHLNFLMPIDDDRIKTNTDLEYRAINAQVTLEKIINRRPSAAIFLLDCCRNSFVCESTNFNCLSSMRPIGHSFISFACTANKVALDKSKNGRNSLFTSHLLQHIDQPNFTIGEIMYGVCNGMMNETNNDQCPFRVSSLRRKVYLNQQFPIGQSILLNHININTKWRRHGITMAGGNGHGNQLNQLFQPQGIYVDDDDQTIYIADSGNDRIVEWKYGAKNDQVVAGGNGHGNGSDQLNEPANVIVDKKNDSLIICDRLNRRVVRWSRQNSRNGETIISNIDCWGLIMDKNEDLYVSDWKKHEVRRWKQGEKEGTIVAGGKGEGNLLNQLNHPTHICVDEHHSVYVSDWRNHRVMKWMKGAKEGIVVAGGKGKGNSLTQLSNPRGVIVDHLGNVYVADMSNERIMRWCEGSTEGSIVVGGNGRGEQSNQFKYPAGLSFDIEGNLYVVDCHNHRIQKFDLDLN
;
A
#
# COMPACT_ATOMS: atom_id res chain seq x y z
N MET A 1 -48.11 -16.06 -50.91
CA MET A 1 -47.58 -16.40 -52.24
C MET A 1 -46.07 -16.30 -52.16
N ASP A 2 -45.47 -17.47 -52.03
CA ASP A 2 -44.10 -17.87 -52.34
C ASP A 2 -42.96 -16.88 -52.09
N LEU A 3 -42.40 -16.97 -50.89
CA LEU A 3 -40.96 -16.89 -50.72
C LEU A 3 -40.49 -18.20 -50.08
N HIS A 4 -40.00 -19.05 -50.97
CA HIS A 4 -39.29 -20.30 -50.72
C HIS A 4 -38.22 -20.16 -49.62
N GLU A 5 -38.10 -21.23 -48.84
CA GLU A 5 -36.93 -21.70 -48.09
C GLU A 5 -35.75 -20.72 -48.04
N LYS A 6 -35.75 -19.85 -47.03
CA LYS A 6 -34.51 -19.39 -46.43
C LYS A 6 -34.47 -19.92 -45.01
N SER A 7 -33.35 -20.54 -44.66
CA SER A 7 -33.15 -21.20 -43.38
C SER A 7 -33.35 -20.21 -42.23
N ILE A 8 -33.81 -20.68 -41.07
CA ILE A 8 -33.88 -19.88 -39.83
C ILE A 8 -32.50 -19.27 -39.46
N ASP A 9 -31.41 -19.83 -40.00
CA ASP A 9 -30.05 -19.31 -39.86
C ASP A 9 -29.82 -18.00 -40.64
N ASP A 10 -30.53 -17.78 -41.76
CA ASP A 10 -30.41 -16.54 -42.56
C ASP A 10 -31.04 -15.32 -41.86
N ILE A 11 -32.10 -15.52 -41.07
CA ILE A 11 -32.71 -14.46 -40.26
C ILE A 11 -31.86 -14.16 -39.01
N ARG A 12 -31.16 -15.17 -38.45
CA ARG A 12 -30.25 -15.02 -37.32
C ARG A 12 -28.96 -14.27 -37.69
N MET A 13 -28.39 -14.55 -38.85
CA MET A 13 -27.16 -13.88 -39.32
C MET A 13 -27.40 -12.41 -39.66
N LYS A 14 -28.59 -12.05 -40.13
CA LYS A 14 -28.92 -10.66 -40.46
C LYS A 14 -29.06 -9.78 -39.21
N PHE A 15 -29.63 -10.31 -38.13
CA PHE A 15 -29.70 -9.60 -36.85
C PHE A 15 -28.33 -9.47 -36.15
N LEU A 16 -27.46 -10.47 -36.32
CA LEU A 16 -26.08 -10.42 -35.83
C LEU A 16 -25.22 -9.40 -36.60
N ALA A 17 -25.42 -9.27 -37.92
CA ALA A 17 -24.73 -8.29 -38.74
C ALA A 17 -25.13 -6.85 -38.39
N ASP A 18 -26.42 -6.60 -38.13
CA ASP A 18 -26.91 -5.26 -37.75
C ASP A 18 -26.45 -4.84 -36.34
N ALA A 19 -26.20 -5.79 -35.43
CA ALA A 19 -25.62 -5.52 -34.11
C ALA A 19 -24.11 -5.21 -34.17
N VAL A 20 -23.37 -5.81 -35.10
CA VAL A 20 -21.94 -5.53 -35.33
C VAL A 20 -21.73 -4.17 -36.01
N TYR A 21 -22.66 -3.76 -36.88
CA TYR A 21 -22.54 -2.50 -37.64
C TYR A 21 -22.75 -1.24 -36.79
N ASN A 22 -23.39 -1.35 -35.62
CA ASN A 22 -23.74 -0.20 -34.75
C ASN A 22 -22.77 0.06 -33.59
N ASN A 23 -21.61 -0.59 -33.52
CA ASN A 23 -20.55 -0.30 -32.52
C ASN A 23 -20.96 -0.40 -31.03
N GLU A 24 -22.00 -1.18 -30.69
CA GLU A 24 -22.49 -1.30 -29.29
C GLU A 24 -21.97 -2.53 -28.52
N VAL A 25 -21.12 -3.39 -29.10
CA VAL A 25 -20.53 -4.55 -28.40
C VAL A 25 -19.03 -4.65 -28.65
N THR A 26 -18.23 -3.95 -27.85
CA THR A 26 -16.79 -4.20 -27.70
C THR A 26 -16.50 -5.01 -26.44
N SER A 27 -17.13 -6.18 -26.30
CA SER A 27 -16.62 -7.26 -25.46
C SER A 27 -17.48 -8.52 -25.59
N PHE A 28 -16.89 -9.59 -26.14
CA PHE A 28 -17.27 -10.99 -25.95
C PHE A 28 -18.67 -11.44 -26.40
N LEU A 29 -18.85 -11.76 -27.69
CA LEU A 29 -19.11 -13.13 -28.17
C LEU A 29 -19.36 -13.15 -29.70
N ILE A 30 -18.37 -13.59 -30.47
CA ILE A 30 -18.61 -14.47 -31.62
C ILE A 30 -17.58 -15.60 -31.49
N CYS A 31 -18.09 -16.82 -31.65
CA CYS A 31 -17.39 -18.09 -31.72
C CYS A 31 -15.93 -18.00 -32.18
N SER A 32 -14.98 -18.32 -31.29
CA SER A 32 -13.72 -18.91 -31.74
C SER A 32 -14.04 -20.37 -32.07
N ILE A 33 -14.53 -20.57 -33.29
CA ILE A 33 -14.11 -21.72 -34.08
C ILE A 33 -12.68 -21.36 -34.46
N ASP A 34 -11.69 -22.15 -34.04
CA ASP A 34 -10.37 -22.07 -34.69
C ASP A 34 -10.50 -22.53 -36.15
N ASP A 35 -9.46 -22.36 -36.97
CA ASP A 35 -9.49 -22.71 -38.40
C ASP A 35 -9.77 -24.22 -38.68
N HIS A 36 -10.10 -25.01 -37.65
CA HIS A 36 -10.39 -26.44 -37.66
C HIS A 36 -11.74 -26.85 -37.03
N GLY A 37 -12.61 -25.94 -36.59
CA GLY A 37 -13.99 -26.29 -36.25
C GLY A 37 -14.25 -26.73 -34.79
N PHE A 38 -13.32 -26.56 -33.84
CA PHE A 38 -13.55 -27.00 -32.45
C PHE A 38 -14.10 -25.89 -31.53
N ILE A 39 -15.09 -26.24 -30.70
CA ILE A 39 -15.76 -25.34 -29.75
C ILE A 39 -14.88 -25.13 -28.50
N VAL A 40 -14.37 -23.91 -28.30
CA VAL A 40 -13.67 -23.48 -27.08
C VAL A 40 -14.61 -23.54 -25.87
N THR A 41 -14.24 -24.30 -24.83
CA THR A 41 -15.12 -24.60 -23.69
C THR A 41 -14.92 -23.58 -22.56
N LEU A 42 -15.94 -22.75 -22.30
CA LEU A 42 -15.87 -21.62 -21.37
C LEU A 42 -16.24 -22.02 -19.93
N ILE A 43 -15.30 -21.95 -18.96
CA ILE A 43 -15.52 -22.36 -17.55
C ILE A 43 -16.14 -21.24 -16.70
N LYS A 44 -15.79 -19.98 -16.97
CA LYS A 44 -16.36 -18.79 -16.32
C LYS A 44 -16.82 -17.79 -17.36
N LEU A 45 -18.03 -17.28 -17.19
CA LEU A 45 -18.61 -16.23 -18.04
C LEU A 45 -18.89 -14.99 -17.19
N ASN A 46 -18.32 -13.85 -17.57
CA ASN A 46 -18.59 -12.57 -16.92
C ASN A 46 -19.26 -11.63 -17.92
N LEU A 47 -20.52 -11.31 -17.65
CA LEU A 47 -21.35 -10.43 -18.46
C LEU A 47 -21.85 -9.25 -17.61
N LYS A 48 -21.14 -8.86 -16.54
CA LYS A 48 -21.53 -7.76 -15.64
C LYS A 48 -21.70 -6.43 -16.40
N GLY A 49 -22.71 -5.66 -16.03
CA GLY A 49 -22.81 -4.24 -16.38
C GLY A 49 -23.22 -3.93 -17.82
N ASN A 50 -24.04 -4.80 -18.44
CA ASN A 50 -24.62 -4.58 -19.77
C ASN A 50 -26.14 -4.30 -19.69
N PRO A 51 -26.57 -3.19 -19.04
CA PRO A 51 -27.99 -2.90 -18.82
C PRO A 51 -28.71 -2.64 -20.16
N GLY A 52 -29.76 -3.44 -20.44
CA GLY A 52 -30.66 -3.22 -21.58
C GLY A 52 -30.37 -4.03 -22.85
N SER A 53 -29.31 -4.85 -22.87
CA SER A 53 -29.04 -5.74 -23.99
C SER A 53 -29.84 -7.04 -23.85
N TYR A 54 -30.94 -7.16 -24.59
CA TYR A 54 -31.68 -8.43 -24.77
C TYR A 54 -30.73 -9.54 -25.30
N CYS A 55 -29.71 -9.14 -26.07
CA CYS A 55 -28.67 -9.99 -26.61
C CYS A 55 -27.77 -10.60 -25.51
N THR A 56 -27.50 -9.89 -24.41
CA THR A 56 -26.64 -10.38 -23.32
C THR A 56 -27.29 -11.56 -22.59
N VAL A 57 -28.60 -11.48 -22.34
CA VAL A 57 -29.33 -12.56 -21.64
C VAL A 57 -29.54 -13.78 -22.54
N VAL A 58 -29.85 -13.55 -23.83
CA VAL A 58 -29.97 -14.64 -24.81
C VAL A 58 -28.63 -15.33 -25.03
N SER A 59 -27.53 -14.57 -25.09
CA SER A 59 -26.18 -15.11 -25.17
C SER A 59 -25.84 -15.96 -23.95
N ALA A 60 -26.13 -15.46 -22.74
CA ALA A 60 -25.96 -16.23 -21.50
C ALA A 60 -26.77 -17.53 -21.51
N ALA A 61 -28.05 -17.48 -21.90
CA ALA A 61 -28.93 -18.66 -21.98
C ALA A 61 -28.42 -19.71 -22.97
N ILE A 62 -27.97 -19.29 -24.17
CA ILE A 62 -27.40 -20.22 -25.16
C ILE A 62 -26.13 -20.90 -24.61
N GLN A 63 -25.27 -20.12 -23.94
CA GLN A 63 -24.04 -20.65 -23.36
C GLN A 63 -24.35 -21.63 -22.22
N ILE A 64 -25.23 -21.29 -21.27
CA ILE A 64 -25.59 -22.19 -20.18
C ILE A 64 -26.16 -23.52 -20.69
N ARG A 65 -27.03 -23.47 -21.71
CA ARG A 65 -27.70 -24.67 -22.23
C ARG A 65 -26.74 -25.63 -22.92
N ASN A 66 -25.83 -25.09 -23.72
CA ASN A 66 -24.94 -25.90 -24.57
C ASN A 66 -23.58 -26.21 -23.91
N ASN A 67 -23.21 -25.46 -22.86
CA ASN A 67 -21.90 -25.58 -22.22
C ASN A 67 -21.94 -26.54 -21.02
N LYS A 68 -21.24 -27.67 -21.16
CA LYS A 68 -21.11 -28.73 -20.15
C LYS A 68 -19.96 -28.53 -19.15
N VAL A 69 -19.29 -27.38 -19.15
CA VAL A 69 -18.16 -27.08 -18.23
C VAL A 69 -18.28 -25.74 -17.52
N LEU A 70 -19.26 -24.91 -17.84
CA LEU A 70 -19.48 -23.61 -17.18
C LEU A 70 -19.77 -23.82 -15.70
N THR A 71 -18.90 -23.31 -14.82
CA THR A 71 -19.01 -23.43 -13.35
C THR A 71 -19.31 -22.11 -12.64
N ILE A 72 -18.97 -20.96 -13.25
CA ILE A 72 -19.20 -19.63 -12.68
C ILE A 72 -19.84 -18.70 -13.72
N LEU A 73 -20.92 -18.02 -13.33
CA LEU A 73 -21.61 -17.05 -14.17
C LEU A 73 -21.89 -15.74 -13.42
N GLU A 74 -21.31 -14.64 -13.91
CA GLU A 74 -21.55 -13.30 -13.39
C GLU A 74 -22.46 -12.51 -14.32
N LEU A 75 -23.65 -12.16 -13.82
CA LEU A 75 -24.70 -11.45 -14.52
C LEU A 75 -25.16 -10.20 -13.75
N SER A 76 -24.30 -9.63 -12.91
CA SER A 76 -24.69 -8.49 -12.09
C SER A 76 -24.91 -7.20 -12.91
N HIS A 77 -25.89 -6.39 -12.50
CA HIS A 77 -26.25 -5.10 -13.09
C HIS A 77 -26.60 -5.15 -14.59
N ASN A 78 -27.39 -6.14 -15.03
CA ASN A 78 -27.78 -6.31 -16.44
C ASN A 78 -29.24 -5.94 -16.76
N ARG A 79 -30.07 -5.63 -15.76
CA ARG A 79 -31.52 -5.38 -15.95
C ARG A 79 -32.22 -6.52 -16.71
N ILE A 80 -31.99 -7.76 -16.27
CA ILE A 80 -32.42 -9.00 -16.96
C ILE A 80 -33.92 -9.01 -17.32
N GLY A 81 -34.77 -8.41 -16.49
CA GLY A 81 -36.22 -8.36 -16.71
C GLY A 81 -36.88 -9.74 -16.67
N ASN A 82 -38.22 -9.78 -16.87
CA ASN A 82 -38.97 -11.02 -16.68
C ASN A 82 -38.69 -12.08 -17.77
N ASN A 83 -38.66 -11.66 -19.03
CA ASN A 83 -38.42 -12.54 -20.17
C ASN A 83 -36.99 -13.10 -20.17
N GLY A 84 -36.00 -12.27 -19.80
CA GLY A 84 -34.61 -12.70 -19.69
C GLY A 84 -34.41 -13.78 -18.62
N ALA A 85 -35.11 -13.64 -17.49
CA ALA A 85 -35.06 -14.64 -16.43
C ALA A 85 -35.62 -15.99 -16.89
N GLN A 86 -36.72 -16.00 -17.65
CA GLN A 86 -37.30 -17.22 -18.24
C GLN A 86 -36.31 -17.93 -19.18
N TYR A 87 -35.58 -17.19 -20.01
CA TYR A 87 -34.54 -17.78 -20.88
C TYR A 87 -33.39 -18.41 -20.08
N LEU A 88 -32.96 -17.76 -18.99
CA LEU A 88 -31.95 -18.32 -18.10
C LEU A 88 -32.48 -19.60 -17.43
N TYR A 89 -33.72 -19.59 -16.95
CA TYR A 89 -34.36 -20.77 -16.37
C TYR A 89 -34.35 -21.99 -17.32
N ASP A 90 -34.81 -21.81 -18.56
CA ASP A 90 -34.87 -22.92 -19.53
C ASP A 90 -33.47 -23.48 -19.83
N ALA A 91 -32.46 -22.61 -19.87
CA ALA A 91 -31.07 -23.01 -20.06
C ALA A 91 -30.50 -23.78 -18.85
N PHE A 92 -30.82 -23.32 -17.63
CA PHE A 92 -30.29 -23.89 -16.40
C PHE A 92 -30.89 -25.24 -16.02
N LYS A 93 -32.14 -25.52 -16.42
CA LYS A 93 -32.79 -26.82 -16.21
C LYS A 93 -31.97 -27.98 -16.78
N GLU A 94 -31.24 -27.73 -17.87
CA GLU A 94 -30.41 -28.72 -18.55
C GLU A 94 -28.94 -28.69 -18.07
N ASN A 95 -28.52 -27.63 -17.36
CA ASN A 95 -27.14 -27.43 -16.91
C ASN A 95 -26.86 -28.09 -15.54
N LYS A 96 -25.85 -28.97 -15.50
CA LYS A 96 -25.44 -29.71 -14.29
C LYS A 96 -24.06 -29.32 -13.78
N THR A 97 -23.49 -28.20 -14.23
CA THR A 97 -22.09 -27.83 -13.94
C THR A 97 -21.94 -26.49 -13.24
N LEU A 98 -22.95 -25.62 -13.25
CA LEU A 98 -22.84 -24.31 -12.62
C LEU A 98 -22.81 -24.40 -11.08
N ILE A 99 -21.69 -23.98 -10.49
CA ILE A 99 -21.43 -24.02 -9.04
C ILE A 99 -21.69 -22.66 -8.38
N LYS A 100 -21.46 -21.55 -9.11
CA LYS A 100 -21.66 -20.18 -8.62
C LYS A 100 -22.43 -19.32 -9.62
N LEU A 101 -23.42 -18.59 -9.11
CA LEU A 101 -24.23 -17.65 -9.87
C LEU A 101 -24.31 -16.30 -9.16
N ASN A 102 -23.93 -15.24 -9.85
CA ASN A 102 -24.08 -13.87 -9.34
C ASN A 102 -25.09 -13.08 -10.18
N LEU A 103 -26.22 -12.75 -9.56
CA LEU A 103 -27.32 -12.00 -10.14
C LEU A 103 -27.52 -10.64 -9.45
N GLU A 104 -26.52 -10.12 -8.74
CA GLU A 104 -26.62 -8.85 -8.02
C GLU A 104 -27.14 -7.70 -8.90
N GLY A 105 -28.01 -6.84 -8.35
CA GLY A 105 -28.32 -5.56 -8.98
C GLY A 105 -29.16 -5.64 -10.26
N ASN A 106 -30.11 -6.59 -10.34
CA ASN A 106 -31.10 -6.71 -11.42
C ASN A 106 -32.53 -6.35 -10.95
N PRO A 107 -32.78 -5.09 -10.55
CA PRO A 107 -34.08 -4.62 -10.02
C PRO A 107 -35.21 -4.69 -11.07
N GLY A 108 -36.47 -4.72 -10.62
CA GLY A 108 -37.65 -4.65 -11.49
C GLY A 108 -38.10 -5.95 -12.16
N SER A 109 -37.69 -7.13 -11.68
CA SER A 109 -38.04 -8.42 -12.28
C SER A 109 -38.60 -9.39 -11.23
N TYR A 110 -39.94 -9.46 -11.12
CA TYR A 110 -40.64 -10.52 -10.39
C TYR A 110 -40.14 -11.93 -10.77
N CYS A 111 -39.51 -12.12 -11.93
CA CYS A 111 -39.02 -13.41 -12.42
C CYS A 111 -37.54 -13.72 -12.17
N ALA A 112 -36.67 -12.76 -11.83
CA ALA A 112 -35.26 -13.07 -11.52
C ALA A 112 -35.17 -14.01 -10.31
N THR A 113 -36.03 -13.77 -9.32
CA THR A 113 -36.17 -14.63 -8.15
C THR A 113 -36.93 -15.92 -8.42
N VAL A 114 -37.98 -15.90 -9.25
CA VAL A 114 -38.71 -17.12 -9.67
C VAL A 114 -37.75 -18.05 -10.43
N SER A 115 -36.91 -17.49 -11.30
CA SER A 115 -35.94 -18.25 -12.08
C SER A 115 -34.82 -18.77 -11.20
N ALA A 116 -34.21 -17.94 -10.34
CA ALA A 116 -33.17 -18.40 -9.40
C ALA A 116 -33.70 -19.47 -8.42
N ALA A 117 -34.94 -19.32 -7.93
CA ALA A 117 -35.59 -20.29 -7.09
C ALA A 117 -35.83 -21.62 -7.83
N ILE A 118 -36.47 -21.62 -9.00
CA ILE A 118 -36.71 -22.88 -9.72
C ILE A 118 -35.37 -23.50 -10.20
N GLN A 119 -34.35 -22.68 -10.48
CA GLN A 119 -32.98 -23.12 -10.77
C GLN A 119 -32.33 -23.87 -9.61
N ILE A 120 -32.45 -23.39 -8.36
CA ILE A 120 -31.92 -24.10 -7.17
C ILE A 120 -32.64 -25.42 -6.92
N ARG A 121 -33.96 -25.48 -7.14
CA ARG A 121 -34.77 -26.66 -6.83
C ARG A 121 -34.28 -27.92 -7.56
N ASP A 122 -33.95 -27.77 -8.84
CA ASP A 122 -33.64 -28.90 -9.73
C ASP A 122 -32.12 -29.05 -9.98
N ASN A 123 -31.32 -28.06 -9.62
CA ASN A 123 -29.85 -28.08 -9.72
C ASN A 123 -29.20 -28.71 -8.48
N LYS A 124 -28.34 -29.72 -8.70
CA LYS A 124 -27.66 -30.49 -7.63
C LYS A 124 -26.18 -30.10 -7.40
N VAL A 125 -25.71 -28.99 -7.97
CA VAL A 125 -24.29 -28.61 -7.93
C VAL A 125 -24.04 -27.15 -7.50
N LEU A 126 -25.06 -26.29 -7.55
CA LEU A 126 -24.95 -24.90 -7.14
C LEU A 126 -24.68 -24.81 -5.62
N THR A 127 -23.59 -24.15 -5.24
CA THR A 127 -23.18 -23.98 -3.83
C THR A 127 -23.20 -22.52 -3.36
N THR A 128 -23.12 -21.56 -4.29
CA THR A 128 -23.15 -20.12 -3.97
C THR A 128 -24.11 -19.40 -4.92
N LEU A 129 -25.04 -18.63 -4.34
CA LEU A 129 -25.94 -17.77 -5.08
C LEU A 129 -25.93 -16.36 -4.49
N ASN A 130 -25.67 -15.36 -5.34
CA ASN A 130 -25.80 -13.94 -4.97
C ASN A 130 -27.04 -13.34 -5.63
N LEU A 131 -28.00 -12.92 -4.80
CA LEU A 131 -29.23 -12.24 -5.19
C LEU A 131 -29.35 -10.84 -4.57
N SER A 132 -28.24 -10.20 -4.18
CA SER A 132 -28.30 -8.86 -3.59
C SER A 132 -28.88 -7.81 -4.54
N HIS A 133 -29.58 -6.81 -4.00
CA HIS A 133 -30.10 -5.65 -4.74
C HIS A 133 -31.01 -5.98 -5.94
N ASN A 134 -31.93 -6.93 -5.79
CA ASN A 134 -32.79 -7.42 -6.87
C ASN A 134 -34.29 -7.10 -6.73
N GLU A 135 -34.71 -6.42 -5.65
CA GLU A 135 -36.13 -6.10 -5.39
C GLU A 135 -37.03 -7.36 -5.39
N ILE A 136 -36.53 -8.43 -4.76
CA ILE A 136 -37.11 -9.78 -4.83
C ILE A 136 -38.59 -9.85 -4.42
N GLY A 137 -38.98 -9.09 -3.39
CA GLY A 137 -40.33 -9.11 -2.80
C GLY A 137 -40.77 -10.45 -2.20
N ASN A 138 -41.93 -10.46 -1.55
CA ASN A 138 -42.47 -11.63 -0.83
C ASN A 138 -42.66 -12.89 -1.69
N ASN A 139 -43.20 -12.71 -2.89
CA ASN A 139 -43.47 -13.82 -3.80
C ASN A 139 -42.15 -14.49 -4.22
N GLY A 140 -41.11 -13.70 -4.48
CA GLY A 140 -39.80 -14.23 -4.82
C GLY A 140 -39.17 -15.05 -3.69
N ILE A 141 -39.29 -14.60 -2.44
CA ILE A 141 -38.82 -15.37 -1.28
C ILE A 141 -39.64 -16.66 -1.09
N GLN A 142 -40.94 -16.66 -1.37
CA GLN A 142 -41.77 -17.89 -1.34
C GLN A 142 -41.27 -18.93 -2.34
N TYR A 143 -40.87 -18.52 -3.55
CA TYR A 143 -40.29 -19.44 -4.51
C TYR A 143 -38.92 -19.97 -4.04
N LEU A 144 -38.07 -19.10 -3.48
CA LEU A 144 -36.76 -19.50 -2.94
C LEU A 144 -36.93 -20.49 -1.78
N TYR A 145 -37.95 -20.30 -0.94
CA TYR A 145 -38.37 -21.22 0.11
C TYR A 145 -38.73 -22.61 -0.44
N ASP A 146 -39.58 -22.69 -1.47
CA ASP A 146 -39.98 -23.98 -2.05
C ASP A 146 -38.81 -24.70 -2.75
N ALA A 147 -37.83 -23.95 -3.25
CA ALA A 147 -36.60 -24.51 -3.84
C ALA A 147 -35.64 -25.09 -2.81
N CYS A 148 -35.41 -24.37 -1.71
CA CYS A 148 -34.51 -24.78 -0.63
C CYS A 148 -35.03 -26.00 0.17
N LYS A 149 -36.31 -26.36 0.07
CA LYS A 149 -36.84 -27.63 0.60
C LYS A 149 -36.23 -28.87 -0.07
N VAL A 150 -35.88 -28.75 -1.35
CA VAL A 150 -35.43 -29.86 -2.18
C VAL A 150 -33.90 -29.82 -2.37
N ASN A 151 -33.33 -28.63 -2.47
CA ASN A 151 -31.90 -28.44 -2.68
C ASN A 151 -31.08 -28.76 -1.43
N LYS A 152 -30.01 -29.55 -1.60
CA LYS A 152 -29.07 -29.95 -0.53
C LYS A 152 -27.63 -29.47 -0.77
N THR A 153 -27.41 -28.57 -1.71
CA THR A 153 -26.04 -28.20 -2.15
C THR A 153 -25.71 -26.74 -1.94
N LEU A 154 -26.71 -25.87 -1.78
CA LEU A 154 -26.51 -24.45 -1.53
C LEU A 154 -25.94 -24.22 -0.13
N ILE A 155 -24.72 -23.70 -0.05
CA ILE A 155 -24.00 -23.40 1.20
C ILE A 155 -24.10 -21.91 1.54
N LYS A 156 -24.01 -21.04 0.52
CA LYS A 156 -24.00 -19.58 0.68
C LYS A 156 -25.09 -18.92 -0.15
N LEU A 157 -25.89 -18.09 0.51
CA LEU A 157 -26.98 -17.32 -0.08
C LEU A 157 -26.86 -15.87 0.38
N ASN A 158 -26.64 -14.95 -0.55
CA ASN A 158 -26.64 -13.51 -0.27
C ASN A 158 -27.97 -12.89 -0.72
N LEU A 159 -28.69 -12.30 0.22
CA LEU A 159 -29.98 -11.61 0.01
C LEU A 159 -29.91 -10.12 0.39
N GLU A 160 -28.72 -9.53 0.48
CA GLU A 160 -28.52 -8.13 0.85
C GLU A 160 -29.36 -7.16 0.00
N GLY A 161 -29.97 -6.16 0.64
CA GLY A 161 -30.56 -5.00 -0.03
C GLY A 161 -31.76 -5.30 -0.93
N ASN A 162 -32.67 -6.18 -0.49
CA ASN A 162 -33.92 -6.53 -1.16
C ASN A 162 -35.13 -6.01 -0.37
N PRO A 163 -35.49 -4.72 -0.52
CA PRO A 163 -36.65 -4.14 0.17
C PRO A 163 -37.96 -4.84 -0.26
N GLY A 164 -38.91 -4.97 0.69
CA GLY A 164 -40.21 -5.61 0.43
C GLY A 164 -40.27 -7.11 0.73
N ILE A 165 -39.28 -7.65 1.46
CA ILE A 165 -39.32 -8.99 2.05
C ILE A 165 -39.97 -8.90 3.43
N TYR A 166 -41.23 -9.30 3.57
CA TYR A 166 -41.87 -9.53 4.86
C TYR A 166 -41.44 -10.90 5.40
N CYS A 167 -40.95 -10.92 6.64
CA CYS A 167 -40.26 -12.07 7.24
C CYS A 167 -41.13 -13.27 7.63
N THR A 168 -42.44 -13.23 7.37
CA THR A 168 -43.33 -14.40 7.51
C THR A 168 -42.82 -15.57 6.66
N THR A 169 -42.20 -15.30 5.51
CA THR A 169 -41.71 -16.30 4.56
C THR A 169 -40.27 -16.74 4.79
N VAL A 170 -39.37 -15.84 5.22
CA VAL A 170 -37.97 -16.17 5.58
C VAL A 170 -37.95 -17.15 6.76
N SER A 171 -38.89 -17.00 7.66
CA SER A 171 -38.99 -17.80 8.87
C SER A 171 -39.54 -19.19 8.63
N ALA A 172 -40.41 -19.35 7.62
CA ALA A 172 -40.77 -20.66 7.11
C ALA A 172 -39.54 -21.39 6.51
N ALA A 173 -38.60 -20.67 5.88
CA ALA A 173 -37.37 -21.23 5.31
C ALA A 173 -36.36 -21.68 6.37
N ILE A 174 -36.27 -20.98 7.49
CA ILE A 174 -35.41 -21.36 8.62
C ILE A 174 -36.02 -22.54 9.41
N GLN A 175 -37.35 -22.65 9.49
CA GLN A 175 -38.06 -23.75 10.16
C GLN A 175 -37.91 -25.13 9.47
N ILE A 176 -37.19 -25.22 8.35
CA ILE A 176 -36.90 -26.51 7.72
C ILE A 176 -35.99 -27.31 8.66
N ARG A 177 -36.63 -28.21 9.42
CA ARG A 177 -36.10 -29.32 10.23
C ARG A 177 -35.00 -30.18 9.56
N ASN A 178 -34.60 -29.88 8.33
CA ASN A 178 -33.76 -30.69 7.45
C ASN A 178 -32.74 -29.92 6.59
N ASN A 179 -32.62 -28.59 6.67
CA ASN A 179 -31.51 -27.91 5.99
C ASN A 179 -30.22 -28.10 6.80
N LYS A 180 -29.39 -29.05 6.37
CA LYS A 180 -28.13 -29.41 7.05
C LYS A 180 -26.90 -28.65 6.51
N VAL A 181 -27.06 -27.67 5.63
CA VAL A 181 -25.96 -27.21 4.75
C VAL A 181 -25.69 -25.71 4.82
N ILE A 182 -26.70 -24.87 5.08
CA ILE A 182 -26.50 -23.42 5.19
C ILE A 182 -25.88 -23.07 6.55
N THR A 183 -24.67 -22.50 6.52
CA THR A 183 -23.92 -22.07 7.72
C THR A 183 -23.84 -20.56 7.88
N MET A 184 -24.02 -19.79 6.80
CA MET A 184 -23.95 -18.33 6.78
C MET A 184 -25.16 -17.75 6.06
N MET A 185 -25.83 -16.80 6.70
CA MET A 185 -26.99 -16.10 6.16
C MET A 185 -26.81 -14.59 6.27
N ASP A 186 -26.78 -13.90 5.12
CA ASP A 186 -26.70 -12.44 5.05
C ASP A 186 -28.03 -11.83 4.65
N LEU A 187 -28.63 -11.08 5.58
CA LEU A 187 -29.91 -10.41 5.43
C LEU A 187 -29.77 -8.89 5.58
N LEU A 188 -28.59 -8.31 5.36
CA LEU A 188 -28.36 -6.88 5.51
C LEU A 188 -29.33 -6.04 4.65
N GLY A 189 -29.90 -4.97 5.22
CA GLY A 189 -30.60 -3.95 4.43
C GLY A 189 -31.97 -4.36 3.89
N ASN A 190 -32.70 -5.25 4.56
CA ASN A 190 -33.94 -5.87 4.04
C ASN A 190 -35.25 -5.37 4.68
N HIS A 191 -35.19 -4.40 5.61
CA HIS A 191 -36.37 -3.92 6.37
C HIS A 191 -37.12 -5.06 7.07
N ILE A 192 -36.41 -5.91 7.80
CA ILE A 192 -36.99 -7.05 8.52
C ILE A 192 -37.95 -6.60 9.64
N GLU A 193 -37.61 -5.52 10.34
CA GLU A 193 -38.37 -4.97 11.47
C GLU A 193 -38.59 -5.98 12.63
N ASP A 194 -39.29 -5.58 13.69
CA ASP A 194 -39.48 -6.42 14.89
C ASP A 194 -40.34 -7.66 14.63
N THR A 195 -41.42 -7.48 13.87
CA THR A 195 -42.32 -8.58 13.49
C THR A 195 -41.56 -9.64 12.71
N GLY A 196 -40.66 -9.20 11.83
CA GLY A 196 -39.87 -10.12 11.07
C GLY A 196 -38.82 -10.85 11.89
N THR A 197 -38.21 -10.14 12.84
CA THR A 197 -37.24 -10.68 13.78
C THR A 197 -37.86 -11.74 14.69
N GLN A 198 -39.11 -11.57 15.12
CA GLN A 198 -39.87 -12.58 15.87
C GLN A 198 -39.92 -13.92 15.15
N TYR A 199 -40.28 -13.89 13.88
CA TYR A 199 -40.41 -15.09 13.09
C TYR A 199 -39.03 -15.76 12.87
N LEU A 200 -37.97 -14.98 12.63
CA LEU A 200 -36.59 -15.49 12.51
C LEU A 200 -36.14 -16.19 13.81
N ALA A 201 -36.37 -15.56 14.96
CA ALA A 201 -36.03 -16.11 16.26
C ALA A 201 -36.72 -17.46 16.51
N ASN A 202 -38.03 -17.54 16.26
CA ASN A 202 -38.78 -18.80 16.37
C ASN A 202 -38.20 -19.92 15.49
N ALA A 203 -37.68 -19.56 14.33
CA ALA A 203 -37.12 -20.52 13.40
C ALA A 203 -35.69 -20.96 13.80
N LEU A 204 -34.87 -20.03 14.29
CA LEU A 204 -33.49 -20.30 14.74
C LEU A 204 -33.42 -21.15 16.01
N GLN A 205 -34.48 -21.16 16.82
CA GLN A 205 -34.53 -21.93 18.07
C GLN A 205 -34.31 -23.45 17.85
N ASN A 206 -34.64 -23.97 16.67
CA ASN A 206 -34.47 -25.38 16.31
C ASN A 206 -33.45 -25.60 15.17
N ASN A 207 -32.70 -24.55 14.79
CA ASN A 207 -31.73 -24.63 13.70
C ASN A 207 -30.37 -25.12 14.20
N ALA A 208 -29.83 -26.15 13.54
CA ALA A 208 -28.58 -26.79 13.93
C ALA A 208 -27.38 -26.46 13.02
N THR A 209 -27.49 -25.47 12.13
CA THR A 209 -26.46 -25.25 11.09
C THR A 209 -25.97 -23.83 10.92
N ILE A 210 -26.81 -22.82 11.16
CA ILE A 210 -26.44 -21.42 10.98
C ILE A 210 -25.47 -21.03 12.10
N THR A 211 -24.23 -20.73 11.72
CA THR A 211 -23.18 -20.27 12.62
C THR A 211 -22.95 -18.76 12.51
N GLU A 212 -23.34 -18.15 11.40
CA GLU A 212 -23.18 -16.71 11.14
C GLU A 212 -24.47 -16.09 10.59
N LEU A 213 -24.97 -15.05 11.26
CA LEU A 213 -26.19 -14.33 10.89
C LEU A 213 -25.94 -12.82 10.85
N ASN A 214 -26.15 -12.20 9.69
CA ASN A 214 -26.06 -10.75 9.51
C ASN A 214 -27.47 -10.14 9.36
N LEU A 215 -27.87 -9.35 10.34
CA LEU A 215 -29.14 -8.60 10.42
C LEU A 215 -28.91 -7.09 10.42
N SER A 216 -27.77 -6.61 9.94
CA SER A 216 -27.47 -5.17 9.91
C SER A 216 -28.44 -4.38 9.02
N ARG A 217 -28.76 -3.11 9.35
CA ARG A 217 -29.62 -2.23 8.53
C ARG A 217 -31.04 -2.76 8.28
N ASN A 218 -31.71 -3.26 9.32
CA ASN A 218 -33.01 -3.91 9.19
C ASN A 218 -34.14 -3.27 10.02
N GLU A 219 -33.91 -2.10 10.59
CA GLU A 219 -34.91 -1.38 11.41
C GLU A 219 -35.44 -2.20 12.60
N ILE A 220 -34.59 -3.07 13.14
CA ILE A 220 -34.91 -3.88 14.34
C ILE A 220 -34.85 -2.98 15.58
N SER A 221 -35.92 -2.94 16.36
CA SER A 221 -35.98 -2.22 17.65
C SER A 221 -35.75 -3.16 18.83
N ASP A 222 -35.89 -2.64 20.05
CA ASP A 222 -35.80 -3.41 21.30
C ASP A 222 -36.73 -4.63 21.34
N ILE A 223 -37.91 -4.51 20.71
CA ILE A 223 -38.88 -5.60 20.64
C ILE A 223 -38.34 -6.75 19.80
N GLY A 224 -37.74 -6.45 18.64
CA GLY A 224 -37.12 -7.46 17.78
C GLY A 224 -35.94 -8.15 18.48
N VAL A 225 -35.12 -7.37 19.19
CA VAL A 225 -33.99 -7.91 19.96
C VAL A 225 -34.46 -8.82 21.09
N GLN A 226 -35.57 -8.50 21.78
CA GLN A 226 -36.13 -9.36 22.81
C GLN A 226 -36.43 -10.77 22.26
N TYR A 227 -37.00 -10.88 21.07
CA TYR A 227 -37.23 -12.18 20.44
C TYR A 227 -35.93 -12.94 20.14
N LEU A 228 -34.89 -12.24 19.67
CA LEU A 228 -33.57 -12.87 19.46
C LEU A 228 -32.96 -13.33 20.78
N ALA A 229 -33.06 -12.53 21.83
CA ALA A 229 -32.55 -12.83 23.16
C ALA A 229 -33.20 -14.11 23.72
N ASP A 230 -34.52 -14.22 23.64
CA ASP A 230 -35.27 -15.42 24.05
C ASP A 230 -34.79 -16.68 23.31
N MET A 231 -34.52 -16.56 22.01
CA MET A 231 -34.01 -17.64 21.17
C MET A 231 -32.57 -18.01 21.53
N LEU A 232 -31.70 -17.02 21.73
CA LEU A 232 -30.28 -17.21 22.03
C LEU A 232 -30.05 -18.03 23.31
N ARG A 233 -30.91 -17.88 24.34
CA ARG A 233 -30.80 -18.66 25.59
C ARG A 233 -30.77 -20.17 25.37
N ASN A 234 -31.36 -20.65 24.26
CA ASN A 234 -31.46 -22.08 23.93
C ASN A 234 -30.71 -22.47 22.66
N ASN A 235 -30.23 -21.51 21.88
CA ASN A 235 -29.49 -21.79 20.65
C ASN A 235 -28.09 -22.32 20.96
N THR A 236 -27.64 -23.31 20.20
CA THR A 236 -26.36 -24.01 20.40
C THR A 236 -25.46 -23.99 19.16
N THR A 237 -25.76 -23.14 18.18
CA THR A 237 -25.15 -23.20 16.84
C THR A 237 -24.64 -21.85 16.35
N LEU A 238 -25.31 -20.77 16.70
CA LEU A 238 -24.92 -19.44 16.28
C LEU A 238 -23.65 -19.00 17.04
N VAL A 239 -22.66 -18.55 16.26
CA VAL A 239 -21.34 -18.10 16.74
C VAL A 239 -21.16 -16.61 16.52
N THR A 240 -21.64 -16.09 15.38
CA THR A 240 -21.56 -14.66 15.04
C THR A 240 -22.94 -14.09 14.75
N LEU A 241 -23.28 -12.98 15.41
CA LEU A 241 -24.50 -12.21 15.20
C LEU A 241 -24.16 -10.73 14.93
N ASP A 242 -24.58 -10.21 13.78
CA ASP A 242 -24.41 -8.80 13.42
C ASP A 242 -25.77 -8.08 13.43
N LEU A 243 -25.93 -7.12 14.34
CA LEU A 243 -27.13 -6.31 14.54
C LEU A 243 -26.84 -4.81 14.34
N SER A 244 -25.73 -4.46 13.68
CA SER A 244 -25.34 -3.07 13.47
C SER A 244 -26.36 -2.27 12.66
N ASN A 245 -26.47 -0.97 12.93
CA ASN A 245 -27.27 -0.03 12.14
C ASN A 245 -28.77 -0.37 12.17
N ASN A 246 -29.30 -0.68 13.34
CA ASN A 246 -30.72 -0.92 13.59
C ASN A 246 -31.31 0.18 14.49
N ALA A 247 -32.55 -0.01 14.96
CA ALA A 247 -33.23 0.91 15.87
C ALA A 247 -33.16 0.43 17.34
N ILE A 248 -32.08 -0.29 17.70
CA ILE A 248 -31.90 -0.84 19.05
C ILE A 248 -31.55 0.30 20.01
N GLU A 249 -32.31 0.39 21.08
CA GLU A 249 -32.12 1.31 22.19
C GLU A 249 -31.62 0.53 23.42
N ASP A 250 -31.63 1.21 24.56
CA ASP A 250 -31.05 0.79 25.82
C ASP A 250 -31.65 -0.52 26.37
N ILE A 251 -32.95 -0.74 26.19
CA ILE A 251 -33.66 -1.91 26.75
C ILE A 251 -33.33 -3.17 25.92
N GLY A 252 -33.30 -3.05 24.59
CA GLY A 252 -33.02 -4.16 23.69
C GLY A 252 -31.59 -4.65 23.85
N ALA A 253 -30.61 -3.75 23.92
CA ALA A 253 -29.22 -4.11 24.16
C ALA A 253 -29.06 -4.87 25.48
N GLN A 254 -29.68 -4.39 26.57
CA GLN A 254 -29.64 -5.06 27.87
C GLN A 254 -30.20 -6.50 27.80
N GLU A 255 -31.34 -6.67 27.13
CA GLU A 255 -31.99 -7.98 27.01
C GLU A 255 -31.15 -8.96 26.18
N LEU A 256 -30.50 -8.48 25.11
CA LEU A 256 -29.57 -9.28 24.32
C LEU A 256 -28.43 -9.80 25.19
N PHE A 257 -27.74 -8.93 25.95
CA PHE A 257 -26.62 -9.36 26.78
C PHE A 257 -27.03 -10.26 27.95
N ASN A 258 -28.22 -10.05 28.54
CA ASN A 258 -28.77 -10.98 29.53
C ASN A 258 -28.96 -12.40 28.96
N SER A 259 -29.29 -12.54 27.68
CA SER A 259 -29.40 -13.87 27.04
C SER A 259 -28.05 -14.59 26.88
N LEU A 260 -26.94 -13.83 26.81
CA LEU A 260 -25.60 -14.39 26.66
C LEU A 260 -25.05 -15.00 27.95
N GLU A 261 -25.64 -14.70 29.12
CA GLU A 261 -25.28 -15.35 30.37
C GLU A 261 -25.48 -16.87 30.32
N THR A 262 -26.49 -17.34 29.60
CA THR A 262 -26.80 -18.78 29.47
C THR A 262 -26.36 -19.38 28.13
N ASN A 263 -26.23 -18.57 27.08
CA ASN A 263 -25.70 -19.00 25.80
C ASN A 263 -24.19 -19.32 25.90
N LYS A 264 -23.72 -20.36 25.21
CA LYS A 264 -22.31 -20.81 25.26
C LYS A 264 -21.62 -20.83 23.90
N THR A 265 -22.28 -20.33 22.86
CA THR A 265 -21.84 -20.51 21.46
C THR A 265 -21.53 -19.21 20.76
N ILE A 266 -22.23 -18.12 21.12
CA ILE A 266 -21.96 -16.79 20.60
C ILE A 266 -20.57 -16.35 21.03
N MET A 267 -19.68 -16.13 20.06
CA MET A 267 -18.33 -15.61 20.29
C MET A 267 -18.17 -14.17 19.82
N LYS A 268 -19.08 -13.70 18.97
CA LYS A 268 -19.00 -12.38 18.35
C LYS A 268 -20.39 -11.76 18.15
N VAL A 269 -20.58 -10.57 18.72
CA VAL A 269 -21.77 -9.72 18.52
C VAL A 269 -21.31 -8.35 18.01
N ARG A 270 -22.03 -7.79 17.04
CA ARG A 270 -21.84 -6.40 16.57
C ARG A 270 -23.12 -5.60 16.73
N LEU A 271 -23.02 -4.41 17.31
CA LEU A 271 -24.16 -3.51 17.57
C LEU A 271 -23.89 -2.07 17.07
N ASP A 272 -22.82 -1.83 16.32
CA ASP A 272 -22.42 -0.49 15.87
C ASP A 272 -23.55 0.27 15.16
N TYR A 273 -23.65 1.60 15.35
CA TYR A 273 -24.67 2.47 14.75
C TYR A 273 -26.13 2.24 15.18
N ASN A 274 -26.37 1.76 16.40
CA ASN A 274 -27.71 1.71 17.03
C ASN A 274 -28.02 2.99 17.85
N LYS A 275 -29.25 3.16 18.34
CA LYS A 275 -29.72 4.36 19.06
C LYS A 275 -29.43 4.35 20.57
N SER A 276 -28.94 3.23 21.10
CA SER A 276 -28.59 3.08 22.52
C SER A 276 -27.43 4.01 22.92
N LYS A 277 -27.51 4.58 24.14
CA LYS A 277 -26.48 5.49 24.67
C LYS A 277 -26.05 5.17 26.11
N TYR A 278 -26.92 4.67 26.97
CA TYR A 278 -26.64 4.56 28.42
C TYR A 278 -26.71 3.12 28.96
N CYS A 279 -27.73 2.33 28.61
CA CYS A 279 -27.86 0.96 29.15
C CYS A 279 -27.10 -0.12 28.37
N GLU A 280 -26.66 0.11 27.14
CA GLU A 280 -25.81 -0.86 26.42
C GLU A 280 -24.47 -1.06 27.13
N ALA A 281 -23.85 -0.01 27.68
CA ALA A 281 -22.64 -0.14 28.50
C ALA A 281 -22.88 -0.95 29.79
N ILE A 282 -24.08 -0.85 30.39
CA ILE A 282 -24.49 -1.63 31.56
C ILE A 282 -24.74 -3.09 31.17
N GLY A 283 -25.45 -3.34 30.07
CA GLY A 283 -25.72 -4.68 29.54
C GLY A 283 -24.43 -5.39 29.10
N ILE A 284 -23.53 -4.69 28.42
CA ILE A 284 -22.19 -5.18 28.09
C ILE A 284 -21.40 -5.45 29.37
N ALA A 285 -21.41 -4.56 30.37
CA ALA A 285 -20.72 -4.80 31.63
C ALA A 285 -21.25 -6.06 32.34
N ILE A 286 -22.57 -6.27 32.36
CA ILE A 286 -23.23 -7.49 32.87
C ILE A 286 -22.82 -8.73 32.05
N GLY A 287 -22.80 -8.64 30.72
CA GLY A 287 -22.33 -9.71 29.83
C GLY A 287 -20.85 -10.03 30.06
N ILE A 288 -19.99 -9.02 30.22
CA ILE A 288 -18.57 -9.15 30.55
C ILE A 288 -18.36 -9.82 31.92
N GLN A 289 -19.26 -9.58 32.87
CA GLN A 289 -19.21 -10.13 34.22
C GLN A 289 -19.54 -11.63 34.26
N ASN A 290 -20.48 -12.10 33.41
CA ASN A 290 -21.06 -13.45 33.50
C ASN A 290 -20.70 -14.39 32.34
N ASP A 291 -20.26 -13.88 31.18
CA ASP A 291 -19.96 -14.68 29.98
C ASP A 291 -18.52 -15.27 30.02
N LYS A 292 -18.43 -16.60 29.84
CA LYS A 292 -17.16 -17.36 29.80
C LYS A 292 -16.64 -17.61 28.38
N THR A 293 -17.29 -17.08 27.35
CA THR A 293 -17.07 -17.45 25.95
C THR A 293 -16.75 -16.27 25.03
N LEU A 294 -17.20 -15.05 25.35
CA LEU A 294 -16.96 -13.88 24.50
C LEU A 294 -15.47 -13.49 24.47
N THR A 295 -14.85 -13.51 23.28
CA THR A 295 -13.43 -13.16 23.08
C THR A 295 -13.20 -11.81 22.40
N SER A 296 -14.22 -11.26 21.74
CA SER A 296 -14.11 -10.05 20.93
C SER A 296 -15.39 -9.20 21.06
N ILE A 297 -15.21 -7.90 21.28
CA ILE A 297 -16.32 -6.93 21.32
C ILE A 297 -16.01 -5.69 20.47
N ASP A 298 -16.99 -5.25 19.68
CA ASP A 298 -16.91 -4.07 18.81
C ASP A 298 -17.98 -3.05 19.21
N LEU A 299 -17.53 -1.89 19.67
CA LEU A 299 -18.32 -0.83 20.29
C LEU A 299 -18.00 0.53 19.66
N ARG A 300 -17.70 0.57 18.37
CA ARG A 300 -17.34 1.81 17.68
C ARG A 300 -18.57 2.67 17.41
N TRP A 301 -18.43 4.00 17.33
CA TRP A 301 -19.51 4.93 16.92
C TRP A 301 -20.75 5.03 17.85
N HIS A 302 -20.65 4.74 19.15
CA HIS A 302 -21.79 4.79 20.09
C HIS A 302 -21.92 6.12 20.86
N GLN A 303 -21.05 7.11 20.60
CA GLN A 303 -20.95 8.34 21.39
C GLN A 303 -20.72 8.12 22.90
N TYR A 304 -20.18 6.96 23.31
CA TYR A 304 -19.91 6.68 24.72
C TYR A 304 -19.00 7.73 25.34
N GLY A 305 -19.39 8.24 26.51
CA GLY A 305 -18.61 9.16 27.31
C GLY A 305 -17.90 8.45 28.46
N ASP A 306 -17.36 9.24 29.38
CA ASP A 306 -16.51 8.73 30.45
C ASP A 306 -17.26 7.87 31.47
N ASN A 307 -18.58 8.09 31.65
CA ASN A 307 -19.41 7.33 32.59
C ASN A 307 -19.67 5.92 32.10
N GLU A 308 -19.91 5.75 30.79
CA GLU A 308 -20.13 4.45 30.16
C GLU A 308 -18.83 3.64 30.20
N ILE A 309 -17.69 4.28 29.90
CA ILE A 309 -16.36 3.65 30.00
C ILE A 309 -16.01 3.26 31.43
N LYS A 310 -16.44 4.02 32.44
CA LYS A 310 -16.25 3.65 33.85
C LYS A 310 -16.91 2.31 34.17
N LEU A 311 -18.14 2.11 33.70
CA LEU A 311 -18.89 0.87 33.92
C LEU A 311 -18.19 -0.31 33.24
N LEU A 312 -17.78 -0.15 31.97
CA LEU A 312 -17.03 -1.17 31.23
C LEU A 312 -15.70 -1.51 31.90
N ALA A 313 -14.95 -0.51 32.35
CA ALA A 313 -13.67 -0.69 33.03
C ALA A 313 -13.80 -1.47 34.35
N ASN A 314 -14.87 -1.23 35.11
CA ASN A 314 -15.16 -1.93 36.36
C ASN A 314 -15.41 -3.44 36.17
N GLU A 315 -15.83 -3.87 34.99
CA GLU A 315 -16.01 -5.31 34.72
C GLU A 315 -14.86 -5.90 33.90
N LEU A 316 -14.24 -5.11 33.02
CA LEU A 316 -13.08 -5.51 32.22
C LEU A 316 -11.92 -6.02 33.08
N TYR A 317 -11.67 -5.45 34.26
CA TYR A 317 -10.56 -5.91 35.11
C TYR A 317 -10.78 -7.34 35.68
N LYS A 318 -12.03 -7.81 35.78
CA LYS A 318 -12.39 -9.17 36.25
C LYS A 318 -12.50 -10.17 35.11
N ASN A 319 -12.74 -9.69 33.88
CA ASN A 319 -12.98 -10.52 32.71
C ASN A 319 -11.73 -11.33 32.32
N LYS A 320 -11.95 -12.60 31.92
CA LYS A 320 -10.88 -13.56 31.60
C LYS A 320 -10.94 -14.09 30.17
N THR A 321 -11.76 -13.50 29.30
CA THR A 321 -12.07 -14.08 27.97
C THR A 321 -11.83 -13.10 26.84
N ILE A 322 -12.09 -11.81 27.04
CA ILE A 322 -12.01 -10.80 25.98
C ILE A 322 -10.55 -10.48 25.67
N THR A 323 -10.16 -10.79 24.45
CA THR A 323 -8.82 -10.54 23.90
C THR A 323 -8.81 -9.36 22.92
N TYR A 324 -9.96 -8.97 22.36
CA TYR A 324 -10.12 -7.83 21.45
C TYR A 324 -11.28 -6.93 21.89
N MET A 325 -11.02 -5.63 21.98
CA MET A 325 -12.03 -4.61 22.29
C MET A 325 -11.84 -3.39 21.37
N ASN A 326 -12.91 -2.98 20.69
CA ASN A 326 -12.89 -1.80 19.84
C ASN A 326 -13.84 -0.71 20.36
N LEU A 327 -13.29 0.45 20.65
CA LEU A 327 -13.95 1.64 21.19
C LEU A 327 -13.73 2.88 20.29
N ARG A 328 -13.41 2.68 19.00
CA ARG A 328 -13.16 3.78 18.05
C ARG A 328 -14.36 4.71 17.91
N GLU A 329 -14.11 5.99 17.62
CA GLU A 329 -15.15 6.96 17.24
C GLU A 329 -16.24 7.16 18.32
N ASN A 330 -15.82 7.24 19.59
CA ASN A 330 -16.68 7.57 20.74
C ASN A 330 -16.33 8.97 21.30
N LYS A 331 -16.90 9.33 22.46
CA LYS A 331 -16.65 10.62 23.15
C LYS A 331 -15.81 10.42 24.42
N ILE A 332 -14.87 9.46 24.38
CA ILE A 332 -14.03 9.11 25.53
C ILE A 332 -12.98 10.21 25.74
N SER A 333 -12.98 10.83 26.91
CA SER A 333 -12.00 11.85 27.30
C SER A 333 -10.88 11.24 28.15
N ASP A 334 -9.96 12.09 28.63
CA ASP A 334 -8.94 11.70 29.62
C ASP A 334 -9.52 11.01 30.85
N THR A 335 -10.75 11.36 31.25
CA THR A 335 -11.42 10.77 32.41
C THR A 335 -11.82 9.32 32.15
N GLY A 336 -12.40 9.02 30.99
CA GLY A 336 -12.72 7.66 30.57
C GLY A 336 -11.46 6.80 30.45
N ILE A 337 -10.38 7.37 29.91
CA ILE A 337 -9.09 6.68 29.81
C ILE A 337 -8.49 6.35 31.16
N LYS A 338 -8.64 7.20 32.20
CA LYS A 338 -8.22 6.86 33.56
C LYS A 338 -8.89 5.61 34.09
N TYR A 339 -10.18 5.43 33.82
CA TYR A 339 -10.89 4.20 34.22
C TYR A 339 -10.36 2.97 33.49
N LEU A 340 -10.19 3.06 32.15
CA LEU A 340 -9.61 1.96 31.35
C LEU A 340 -8.18 1.62 31.77
N ALA A 341 -7.34 2.62 32.01
CA ALA A 341 -5.97 2.44 32.49
C ALA A 341 -5.93 1.63 33.79
N ASN A 342 -6.78 1.96 34.77
CA ASN A 342 -6.87 1.22 36.02
C ASN A 342 -7.34 -0.23 35.82
N ALA A 343 -8.27 -0.47 34.89
CA ALA A 343 -8.69 -1.81 34.54
C ALA A 343 -7.58 -2.63 33.87
N LEU A 344 -6.84 -2.01 32.94
CA LEU A 344 -5.73 -2.63 32.20
C LEU A 344 -4.58 -3.07 33.12
N LYS A 345 -4.26 -2.35 34.20
CA LYS A 345 -3.22 -2.79 35.16
C LYS A 345 -3.47 -4.21 35.67
N ASN A 346 -4.74 -4.55 35.88
CA ASN A 346 -5.18 -5.81 36.47
C ASN A 346 -5.64 -6.85 35.44
N ASN A 347 -6.21 -6.44 34.31
CA ASN A 347 -6.62 -7.34 33.25
C ASN A 347 -5.41 -8.06 32.63
N LYS A 348 -5.46 -9.40 32.53
CA LYS A 348 -4.39 -10.25 32.00
C LYS A 348 -4.81 -11.04 30.75
N VAL A 349 -5.81 -10.59 30.01
CA VAL A 349 -6.34 -11.32 28.85
C VAL A 349 -6.48 -10.45 27.62
N LEU A 350 -6.81 -9.16 27.77
CA LEU A 350 -6.97 -8.26 26.65
C LEU A 350 -5.64 -8.09 25.91
N THR A 351 -5.68 -8.34 24.61
CA THR A 351 -4.53 -8.28 23.69
C THR A 351 -4.64 -7.13 22.69
N ILE A 352 -5.83 -6.72 22.28
CA ILE A 352 -6.04 -5.67 21.30
C ILE A 352 -7.08 -4.68 21.81
N LEU A 353 -6.73 -3.39 21.80
CA LEU A 353 -7.59 -2.28 22.18
C LEU A 353 -7.55 -1.20 21.09
N GLU A 354 -8.69 -0.88 20.49
CA GLU A 354 -8.79 0.18 19.48
C GLU A 354 -9.53 1.39 20.09
N LEU A 355 -8.86 2.54 20.19
CA LEU A 355 -9.33 3.77 20.84
C LEU A 355 -9.27 5.00 19.89
N SER A 356 -9.10 4.78 18.60
CA SER A 356 -8.98 5.84 17.61
C SER A 356 -10.20 6.77 17.58
N TYR A 357 -10.00 8.05 17.23
CA TYR A 357 -11.02 9.06 17.01
C TYR A 357 -11.91 9.29 18.23
N ASN A 358 -11.29 9.40 19.41
CA ASN A 358 -11.92 9.81 20.66
C ASN A 358 -11.45 11.23 21.06
N GLN A 359 -11.72 11.67 22.30
CA GLN A 359 -11.34 12.97 22.84
C GLN A 359 -10.17 12.88 23.83
N ILE A 360 -9.24 11.96 23.58
CA ILE A 360 -8.11 11.68 24.48
C ILE A 360 -7.01 12.72 24.26
N SER A 361 -6.65 13.45 25.31
CA SER A 361 -5.54 14.42 25.33
C SER A 361 -4.24 13.78 25.82
N ASN A 362 -3.15 14.55 25.87
CA ASN A 362 -1.86 14.13 26.43
C ASN A 362 -1.97 13.62 27.88
N ASN A 363 -2.90 14.16 28.67
CA ASN A 363 -3.10 13.72 30.05
C ASN A 363 -3.71 12.32 30.11
N GLY A 364 -4.64 11.98 29.21
CA GLY A 364 -5.18 10.64 29.08
C GLY A 364 -4.12 9.65 28.60
N LEU A 365 -3.29 10.04 27.63
CA LEU A 365 -2.17 9.22 27.15
C LEU A 365 -1.17 8.87 28.25
N GLN A 366 -0.83 9.82 29.13
CA GLN A 366 0.04 9.56 30.28
C GLN A 366 -0.55 8.51 31.24
N CYS A 367 -1.86 8.54 31.49
CA CYS A 367 -2.52 7.54 32.33
C CYS A 367 -2.43 6.13 31.72
N LEU A 368 -2.51 6.06 30.40
CA LEU A 368 -2.42 4.84 29.62
C LEU A 368 -0.99 4.28 29.62
N ASP A 369 0.02 5.14 29.46
CA ASP A 369 1.45 4.82 29.58
C ASP A 369 1.78 4.17 30.94
N ASP A 370 1.27 4.75 32.03
CA ASP A 370 1.48 4.21 33.38
C ASP A 370 0.82 2.84 33.60
N ALA A 371 -0.33 2.59 32.98
CA ALA A 371 -0.97 1.28 33.03
C ALA A 371 -0.22 0.21 32.23
N LEU A 372 0.34 0.58 31.08
CA LEU A 372 1.05 -0.35 30.19
C LEU A 372 2.41 -0.80 30.73
N LYS A 373 3.04 -0.01 31.62
CA LYS A 373 4.23 -0.47 32.36
C LYS A 373 3.96 -1.76 33.15
N GLU A 374 2.75 -1.88 33.70
CA GLU A 374 2.32 -3.02 34.53
C GLU A 374 1.57 -4.10 33.71
N ASN A 375 0.76 -3.70 32.73
CA ASN A 375 0.05 -4.63 31.85
C ASN A 375 1.05 -5.44 31.01
N LYS A 376 0.81 -6.75 30.86
CA LYS A 376 1.72 -7.66 30.14
C LYS A 376 1.12 -8.29 28.89
N THR A 377 -0.15 -8.01 28.64
CA THR A 377 -0.99 -8.85 27.79
C THR A 377 -1.50 -8.09 26.59
N LEU A 378 -1.55 -6.75 26.66
CA LEU A 378 -1.91 -5.91 25.54
C LEU A 378 -0.79 -5.91 24.49
N ILE A 379 -1.11 -6.45 23.32
CA ILE A 379 -0.27 -6.60 22.12
C ILE A 379 -0.73 -5.62 21.03
N LYS A 380 -1.79 -4.84 21.20
CA LYS A 380 -2.12 -3.78 20.24
C LYS A 380 -2.95 -2.69 20.87
N LEU A 381 -2.56 -1.45 20.61
CA LEU A 381 -3.28 -0.26 21.02
C LEU A 381 -3.34 0.72 19.85
N ASN A 382 -4.54 1.08 19.40
CA ASN A 382 -4.73 2.10 18.36
C ASN A 382 -5.29 3.39 18.95
N LEU A 383 -4.66 4.52 18.68
CA LEU A 383 -5.01 5.83 19.24
C LEU A 383 -5.16 6.93 18.16
N GLU A 384 -5.15 6.56 16.88
CA GLU A 384 -5.29 7.48 15.73
C GLU A 384 -6.42 8.49 15.92
N GLY A 385 -6.27 9.76 15.54
CA GLY A 385 -7.40 10.71 15.49
C GLY A 385 -7.89 11.29 16.83
N ASN A 386 -7.13 11.14 17.93
CA ASN A 386 -7.43 11.76 19.23
C ASN A 386 -6.86 13.19 19.37
N SER A 387 -7.51 14.05 20.17
CA SER A 387 -7.14 15.48 20.33
C SER A 387 -5.75 15.74 20.94
N GLY A 388 -5.17 14.77 21.64
CA GLY A 388 -3.79 14.77 22.15
C GLY A 388 -2.77 14.17 21.19
N SER A 389 -3.15 13.73 19.99
CA SER A 389 -2.21 13.07 19.07
C SER A 389 -1.17 14.00 18.42
N TYR A 390 -1.10 15.26 18.85
CA TYR A 390 -0.16 16.25 18.30
C TYR A 390 1.17 16.39 19.07
N TYR A 391 1.39 15.84 20.27
CA TYR A 391 2.71 15.88 20.95
C TYR A 391 2.98 14.76 21.99
N THR A 392 4.05 13.98 21.77
CA THR A 392 5.06 13.43 22.73
C THR A 392 4.84 12.27 23.72
N THR A 393 3.70 11.58 23.88
CA THR A 393 3.67 10.43 24.83
C THR A 393 2.94 9.18 24.32
N VAL A 394 3.43 8.66 23.20
CA VAL A 394 3.39 7.22 22.87
C VAL A 394 4.80 6.73 22.49
N SER A 395 5.83 7.50 22.87
CA SER A 395 7.25 7.21 22.58
C SER A 395 8.01 6.59 23.77
N ALA A 396 7.35 6.13 24.83
CA ALA A 396 8.03 5.49 25.97
C ALA A 396 7.45 4.12 26.38
N ALA A 397 6.14 3.92 26.46
CA ALA A 397 5.60 2.58 26.76
C ALA A 397 5.52 1.60 25.58
N ILE A 398 5.46 2.06 24.31
CA ILE A 398 5.39 1.13 23.15
C ILE A 398 6.74 0.45 22.87
N GLN A 399 7.84 0.98 23.41
CA GLN A 399 9.15 0.33 23.35
C GLN A 399 9.37 -0.77 24.41
N ILE A 400 8.53 -0.86 25.45
CA ILE A 400 8.71 -1.84 26.53
C ILE A 400 7.81 -3.05 26.28
N ARG A 401 8.07 -3.78 25.18
CA ARG A 401 7.98 -5.26 25.03
C ARG A 401 7.94 -5.65 23.55
N ASN A 402 9.11 -5.92 22.99
CA ASN A 402 9.37 -6.93 21.96
C ASN A 402 8.33 -7.10 20.82
N ASP A 403 8.68 -6.59 19.64
CA ASP A 403 8.49 -7.24 18.31
C ASP A 403 7.10 -7.73 17.85
N LYS A 404 5.97 -7.32 18.45
CA LYS A 404 4.66 -7.93 18.10
C LYS A 404 3.45 -7.02 17.89
N ILE A 405 3.64 -5.71 17.69
CA ILE A 405 2.51 -4.78 17.58
C ILE A 405 2.62 -3.87 16.35
N THR A 406 1.73 -4.07 15.38
CA THR A 406 1.51 -3.13 14.26
C THR A 406 0.47 -2.08 14.67
N VAL A 407 0.75 -0.80 14.40
CA VAL A 407 -0.24 0.30 14.50
C VAL A 407 -0.77 0.59 13.07
N PRO A 408 -1.98 0.14 12.69
CA PRO A 408 -2.59 0.53 11.42
C PRO A 408 -3.41 1.81 11.64
N GLY A 409 -3.10 2.84 10.87
CA GLY A 409 -3.75 4.15 10.99
C GLY A 409 -2.79 5.28 11.30
N PHE A 410 -1.81 5.49 10.42
CA PHE A 410 -1.25 6.82 10.19
C PHE A 410 -1.66 7.21 8.78
N SER A 411 -2.82 7.85 8.67
CA SER A 411 -3.11 8.72 7.54
C SER A 411 -2.51 10.11 7.82
N THR A 412 -1.20 10.24 7.65
CA THR A 412 -0.63 11.55 7.34
C THR A 412 -0.85 11.78 5.84
N SER A 413 -1.67 12.78 5.51
CA SER A 413 -1.91 13.35 4.19
C SER A 413 -1.04 12.80 3.04
N ASN A 414 -1.68 12.02 2.14
CA ASN A 414 -1.25 11.69 0.77
C ASN A 414 0.23 11.94 0.43
N ASN A 415 1.12 11.07 0.90
CA ASN A 415 2.41 10.76 0.28
C ASN A 415 2.53 9.24 0.13
N SER A 416 2.83 8.77 -1.08
CA SER A 416 2.94 7.36 -1.43
C SER A 416 4.14 6.70 -0.74
N ILE A 417 3.91 6.02 0.39
CA ILE A 417 4.92 5.14 1.00
C ILE A 417 5.01 3.89 0.14
N HIS A 418 6.18 3.64 -0.45
CA HIS A 418 6.49 2.39 -1.14
C HIS A 418 6.59 1.24 -0.13
N THR A 419 5.70 0.26 -0.24
CA THR A 419 5.59 -0.90 0.66
C THR A 419 6.34 -2.12 0.10
N LYS A 420 6.88 -2.99 0.98
CA LYS A 420 7.43 -4.29 0.56
C LYS A 420 6.31 -5.32 0.55
N ARG A 421 6.11 -6.04 -0.55
CA ARG A 421 5.02 -7.02 -0.71
C ARG A 421 5.57 -8.33 -1.25
N ALA A 422 5.17 -9.44 -0.65
CA ALA A 422 5.57 -10.76 -1.11
C ALA A 422 4.37 -11.68 -1.38
N LEU A 423 4.40 -12.37 -2.52
CA LEU A 423 3.52 -13.49 -2.83
C LEU A 423 4.33 -14.79 -2.79
N LEU A 424 3.96 -15.70 -1.89
CA LEU A 424 4.61 -17.01 -1.74
C LEU A 424 3.60 -18.12 -2.04
N ILE A 425 3.93 -19.00 -2.97
CA ILE A 425 3.08 -20.14 -3.32
C ILE A 425 3.85 -21.44 -3.10
N GLY A 426 3.28 -22.35 -2.32
CA GLY A 426 3.86 -23.67 -2.01
C GLY A 426 2.91 -24.81 -2.39
N ASN A 427 3.19 -25.54 -3.47
CA ASN A 427 2.34 -26.64 -3.94
C ASN A 427 3.05 -27.98 -3.77
N ASN A 428 2.42 -28.92 -3.06
CA ASN A 428 3.05 -30.17 -2.66
C ASN A 428 2.14 -31.40 -2.83
N LYS A 429 0.81 -31.24 -2.75
CA LYS A 429 -0.23 -32.28 -2.92
C LYS A 429 -0.66 -32.48 -4.38
N TYR A 430 0.29 -32.82 -5.24
CA TYR A 430 -0.02 -33.24 -6.61
C TYR A 430 -0.71 -34.62 -6.62
N LYS A 431 -1.61 -34.85 -7.57
CA LYS A 431 -2.49 -36.04 -7.55
C LYS A 431 -1.84 -37.33 -8.06
N LYS A 432 -0.78 -37.25 -8.88
CA LYS A 432 0.01 -38.40 -9.34
C LYS A 432 1.33 -38.47 -8.58
N ASN A 433 2.09 -39.58 -8.71
CA ASN A 433 3.34 -39.96 -8.00
C ASN A 433 4.51 -38.95 -8.11
N SER A 434 4.24 -37.68 -7.88
CA SER A 434 5.10 -36.51 -8.01
C SER A 434 4.77 -35.54 -6.87
N GLN A 435 4.40 -36.05 -5.69
CA GLN A 435 4.28 -35.21 -4.51
C GLN A 435 5.66 -34.68 -4.12
N LEU A 436 5.74 -33.38 -3.90
CA LEU A 436 6.93 -32.75 -3.34
C LEU A 436 6.75 -32.68 -1.83
N GLN A 437 7.79 -32.93 -1.06
CA GLN A 437 7.62 -33.03 0.39
C GLN A 437 7.66 -31.66 1.07
N TYR A 438 8.47 -30.73 0.56
CA TYR A 438 8.90 -29.55 1.31
C TYR A 438 8.29 -28.21 0.86
N CYS A 439 7.60 -28.15 -0.28
CA CYS A 439 7.17 -26.87 -0.87
C CYS A 439 6.25 -26.01 0.00
N ILE A 440 5.43 -26.61 0.87
CA ILE A 440 4.66 -25.84 1.88
C ILE A 440 5.61 -25.23 2.90
N ASN A 441 6.51 -26.03 3.48
CA ASN A 441 7.48 -25.55 4.47
C ASN A 441 8.36 -24.45 3.87
N ASP A 442 8.75 -24.59 2.60
CA ASP A 442 9.57 -23.61 1.89
C ASP A 442 8.85 -22.26 1.79
N ALA A 443 7.57 -22.26 1.39
CA ALA A 443 6.77 -21.04 1.34
C ALA A 443 6.47 -20.46 2.73
N GLU A 444 6.12 -21.28 3.72
CA GLU A 444 5.78 -20.83 5.07
C GLU A 444 7.00 -20.31 5.84
N ASP A 445 8.12 -21.02 5.81
CA ASP A 445 9.34 -20.63 6.52
C ASP A 445 9.95 -19.36 5.88
N LEU A 446 9.91 -19.24 4.54
CA LEU A 446 10.33 -18.01 3.86
C LEU A 446 9.38 -16.85 4.13
N ALA A 447 8.06 -17.08 4.16
CA ALA A 447 7.07 -16.07 4.53
C ALA A 447 7.30 -15.53 5.94
N ASN A 448 7.53 -16.43 6.91
CA ASN A 448 7.87 -16.07 8.28
C ASN A 448 9.15 -15.22 8.36
N LYS A 449 10.12 -15.50 7.48
CA LYS A 449 11.39 -14.79 7.45
C LYS A 449 11.27 -13.41 6.80
N LEU A 450 10.51 -13.31 5.70
CA LEU A 450 10.21 -12.04 5.02
C LEU A 450 9.29 -11.13 5.87
N TYR A 451 8.34 -11.72 6.61
CA TYR A 451 7.48 -10.99 7.54
C TYR A 451 8.29 -10.26 8.63
N LYS A 452 9.39 -10.86 9.10
CA LYS A 452 10.31 -10.25 10.10
C LYS A 452 11.11 -9.06 9.56
N ILE A 453 11.14 -8.83 8.25
CA ILE A 453 11.88 -7.74 7.58
C ILE A 453 10.94 -6.82 6.77
N ASP A 454 9.71 -6.68 7.29
CA ASP A 454 8.67 -5.73 6.87
C ASP A 454 7.99 -5.98 5.53
N PHE A 455 7.89 -7.23 5.08
CA PHE A 455 7.04 -7.58 3.94
C PHE A 455 5.57 -7.80 4.36
N GLU A 456 4.64 -7.19 3.62
CA GLU A 456 3.25 -7.67 3.60
C GLU A 456 3.18 -9.00 2.86
N ILE A 457 2.74 -10.05 3.55
CA ILE A 457 2.73 -11.41 3.03
C ILE A 457 1.35 -11.76 2.46
N THR A 458 1.33 -12.23 1.22
CA THR A 458 0.26 -13.04 0.66
C THR A 458 0.80 -14.44 0.44
N ILE A 459 0.23 -15.46 1.08
CA ILE A 459 0.67 -16.85 0.97
C ILE A 459 -0.48 -17.74 0.50
N GLY A 460 -0.17 -18.73 -0.34
CA GLY A 460 -1.13 -19.76 -0.71
C GLY A 460 -0.47 -21.11 -0.92
N THR A 461 -1.10 -22.16 -0.41
CA THR A 461 -0.56 -23.52 -0.44
C THR A 461 -1.51 -24.47 -1.10
N ASN A 462 -1.00 -25.43 -1.89
CA ASN A 462 -1.80 -26.44 -2.58
C ASN A 462 -2.96 -25.86 -3.39
N LEU A 463 -2.62 -24.89 -4.23
CA LEU A 463 -3.59 -24.15 -5.01
C LEU A 463 -3.88 -24.87 -6.33
N THR A 464 -5.16 -25.01 -6.65
CA THR A 464 -5.62 -25.36 -8.00
C THR A 464 -5.32 -24.21 -8.98
N TYR A 465 -5.43 -24.47 -10.28
CA TYR A 465 -5.23 -23.45 -11.31
C TYR A 465 -6.05 -22.17 -11.05
N GLU A 466 -7.33 -22.32 -10.69
CA GLU A 466 -8.23 -21.20 -10.38
C GLU A 466 -7.79 -20.42 -9.14
N GLN A 467 -7.36 -21.15 -8.10
CA GLN A 467 -6.89 -20.54 -6.86
C GLN A 467 -5.56 -19.81 -7.06
N MET A 468 -4.64 -20.35 -7.85
CA MET A 468 -3.39 -19.69 -8.23
C MET A 468 -3.66 -18.40 -9.02
N ASN A 469 -4.54 -18.43 -10.02
CA ASN A 469 -4.89 -17.20 -10.75
C ASN A 469 -5.52 -16.16 -9.83
N ARG A 470 -6.47 -16.55 -8.99
CA ARG A 470 -7.14 -15.62 -8.08
C ARG A 470 -6.18 -14.97 -7.09
N ILE A 471 -5.25 -15.74 -6.50
CA ILE A 471 -4.31 -15.18 -5.53
C ILE A 471 -3.30 -14.25 -6.21
N ILE A 472 -2.84 -14.59 -7.43
CA ILE A 472 -1.95 -13.74 -8.22
C ILE A 472 -2.65 -12.44 -8.64
N GLU A 473 -3.91 -12.50 -9.09
CA GLU A 473 -4.69 -11.31 -9.45
C GLU A 473 -4.95 -10.42 -8.24
N THR A 474 -5.42 -11.00 -7.12
CA THR A 474 -5.66 -10.26 -5.87
C THR A 474 -4.36 -9.62 -5.35
N PHE A 475 -3.23 -10.31 -5.48
CA PHE A 475 -1.93 -9.75 -5.11
C PHE A 475 -1.53 -8.61 -6.04
N ASN A 476 -1.65 -8.77 -7.36
CA ASN A 476 -1.34 -7.73 -8.34
C ASN A 476 -2.19 -6.47 -8.12
N ASP A 477 -3.45 -6.63 -7.73
CA ASP A 477 -4.35 -5.51 -7.45
C ASP A 477 -3.86 -4.67 -6.25
N LYS A 478 -3.18 -5.30 -5.29
CA LYS A 478 -2.61 -4.62 -4.12
C LYS A 478 -1.30 -3.87 -4.38
N ILE A 479 -0.61 -4.14 -5.50
CA ILE A 479 0.69 -3.52 -5.79
C ILE A 479 0.47 -2.06 -6.18
N ASN A 480 1.11 -1.16 -5.43
CA ASN A 480 1.17 0.27 -5.72
C ASN A 480 2.47 0.63 -6.45
N PRO A 481 2.48 1.70 -7.27
CA PRO A 481 3.70 2.21 -7.89
C PRO A 481 4.81 2.46 -6.86
N GLY A 482 5.99 1.92 -7.15
CA GLY A 482 7.23 1.97 -6.37
C GLY A 482 7.34 0.97 -5.22
N ASP A 483 6.34 0.11 -4.98
CA ASP A 483 6.49 -1.03 -4.05
C ASP A 483 7.69 -1.93 -4.41
N LEU A 484 8.33 -2.53 -3.40
CA LEU A 484 9.29 -3.63 -3.61
C LEU A 484 8.51 -4.94 -3.62
N VAL A 485 8.55 -5.68 -4.74
CA VAL A 485 7.72 -6.88 -4.92
C VAL A 485 8.58 -8.13 -4.98
N LEU A 486 8.23 -9.15 -4.19
CA LEU A 486 8.83 -10.48 -4.23
C LEU A 486 7.79 -11.54 -4.60
N PHE A 487 8.06 -12.34 -5.62
CA PHE A 487 7.27 -13.50 -6.02
C PHE A 487 8.10 -14.77 -5.79
N PHE A 488 7.60 -15.66 -4.96
CA PHE A 488 8.22 -16.96 -4.69
C PHE A 488 7.26 -18.08 -5.05
N PHE A 489 7.76 -19.09 -5.75
CA PHE A 489 7.00 -20.30 -6.05
C PHE A 489 7.86 -21.54 -5.78
N ALA A 490 7.35 -22.42 -4.92
CA ALA A 490 7.86 -23.76 -4.66
C ALA A 490 6.85 -24.80 -5.17
N GLY A 491 7.27 -25.66 -6.09
CA GLY A 491 6.39 -26.64 -6.71
C GLY A 491 6.95 -27.21 -8.02
N HIS A 492 6.10 -27.82 -8.84
CA HIS A 492 6.47 -28.25 -10.18
C HIS A 492 6.45 -27.09 -11.18
N GLY A 493 7.38 -27.10 -12.13
CA GLY A 493 7.38 -26.16 -13.25
C GLY A 493 7.98 -26.77 -14.51
N CYS A 494 7.49 -26.37 -15.68
CA CYS A 494 7.98 -26.87 -16.97
C CYS A 494 8.11 -25.74 -18.00
N GLN A 495 8.78 -26.03 -19.10
CA GLN A 495 8.92 -25.13 -20.23
C GLN A 495 8.26 -25.73 -21.47
N TRP A 496 7.51 -24.89 -22.18
CA TRP A 496 6.98 -25.17 -23.51
C TRP A 496 7.01 -23.91 -24.37
N SER A 497 7.38 -24.04 -25.65
CA SER A 497 7.43 -22.91 -26.60
C SER A 497 8.18 -21.67 -26.06
N HIS A 498 9.33 -21.89 -25.43
CA HIS A 498 10.16 -20.84 -24.79
C HIS A 498 9.52 -20.12 -23.59
N LEU A 499 8.36 -20.58 -23.12
CA LEU A 499 7.65 -20.03 -21.96
C LEU A 499 7.75 -20.97 -20.77
N ASN A 500 7.85 -20.39 -19.58
CA ASN A 500 7.92 -21.11 -18.31
C ASN A 500 6.55 -21.15 -17.65
N PHE A 501 6.11 -22.34 -17.24
CA PHE A 501 4.82 -22.60 -16.62
C PHE A 501 4.97 -23.16 -15.21
N LEU A 502 4.22 -22.63 -14.25
CA LEU A 502 4.15 -23.07 -12.86
C LEU A 502 2.91 -23.94 -12.66
N MET A 503 3.08 -25.12 -12.06
CA MET A 503 2.04 -26.15 -12.01
C MET A 503 1.13 -26.04 -10.78
N PRO A 504 -0.19 -26.02 -10.97
CA PRO A 504 -1.15 -26.16 -9.88
C PRO A 504 -1.32 -27.62 -9.43
N ILE A 505 -1.98 -27.86 -8.30
CA ILE A 505 -2.15 -29.23 -7.75
C ILE A 505 -3.15 -30.11 -8.52
N ASP A 506 -3.97 -29.52 -9.39
CA ASP A 506 -4.87 -30.24 -10.31
C ASP A 506 -4.22 -30.45 -11.68
N ASP A 507 -2.95 -30.85 -11.63
CA ASP A 507 -2.03 -31.14 -12.74
C ASP A 507 -2.43 -32.39 -13.53
N ASP A 508 -3.23 -33.28 -12.96
CA ASP A 508 -3.79 -34.47 -13.61
C ASP A 508 -4.61 -34.16 -14.86
N ARG A 509 -5.05 -32.90 -15.00
CA ARG A 509 -5.76 -32.35 -16.14
C ARG A 509 -4.85 -31.84 -17.26
N ILE A 510 -3.53 -31.82 -17.07
CA ILE A 510 -2.56 -31.35 -18.07
C ILE A 510 -1.97 -32.57 -18.78
N LYS A 511 -2.45 -32.83 -20.02
CA LYS A 511 -2.02 -33.97 -20.83
C LYS A 511 -1.43 -33.58 -22.17
N THR A 512 -1.73 -32.38 -22.64
CA THR A 512 -1.30 -31.85 -23.94
C THR A 512 -0.64 -30.49 -23.78
N ASN A 513 0.06 -30.06 -24.82
CA ASN A 513 0.67 -28.72 -24.91
C ASN A 513 -0.38 -27.60 -24.76
N THR A 514 -1.57 -27.82 -25.32
CA THR A 514 -2.71 -26.91 -25.19
C THR A 514 -3.24 -26.87 -23.76
N ASP A 515 -3.33 -28.01 -23.06
CA ASP A 515 -3.73 -28.00 -21.64
C ASP A 515 -2.75 -27.20 -20.78
N LEU A 516 -1.46 -27.25 -21.09
CA LEU A 516 -0.44 -26.52 -20.35
C LEU A 516 -0.66 -25.00 -20.46
N GLU A 517 -0.94 -24.49 -21.65
CA GLU A 517 -1.19 -23.06 -21.89
C GLU A 517 -2.44 -22.54 -21.18
N TYR A 518 -3.47 -23.38 -21.00
CA TYR A 518 -4.74 -22.99 -20.38
C TYR A 518 -4.90 -23.39 -18.90
N ARG A 519 -4.04 -24.26 -18.36
CA ARG A 519 -4.20 -24.85 -17.01
C ARG A 519 -2.94 -24.75 -16.15
N ALA A 520 -1.89 -24.09 -16.61
CA ALA A 520 -0.73 -23.73 -15.79
C ALA A 520 -0.48 -22.21 -15.82
N ILE A 521 0.26 -21.71 -14.83
CA ILE A 521 0.54 -20.28 -14.72
C ILE A 521 1.78 -19.92 -15.54
N ASN A 522 1.62 -19.08 -16.55
CA ASN A 522 2.75 -18.54 -17.31
C ASN A 522 3.53 -17.53 -16.44
N ALA A 523 4.78 -17.86 -16.11
CA ALA A 523 5.63 -17.05 -15.24
C ALA A 523 6.03 -15.71 -15.87
N GLN A 524 6.22 -15.66 -17.19
CA GLN A 524 6.57 -14.43 -17.92
C GLN A 524 5.40 -13.44 -17.92
N VAL A 525 4.17 -13.92 -18.14
CA VAL A 525 2.96 -13.10 -18.06
C VAL A 525 2.74 -12.58 -16.64
N THR A 526 3.00 -13.39 -15.62
CA THR A 526 2.93 -12.94 -14.21
C THR A 526 3.94 -11.82 -13.94
N LEU A 527 5.17 -11.94 -14.42
CA LEU A 527 6.18 -10.88 -14.31
C LEU A 527 5.73 -9.60 -15.04
N GLU A 528 5.19 -9.71 -16.25
CA GLU A 528 4.65 -8.56 -17.01
C GLU A 528 3.51 -7.86 -16.28
N LYS A 529 2.57 -8.62 -15.71
CA LYS A 529 1.47 -8.08 -14.90
C LYS A 529 1.99 -7.31 -13.68
N ILE A 530 3.00 -7.83 -12.99
CA ILE A 530 3.63 -7.16 -11.84
C ILE A 530 4.35 -5.88 -12.29
N ILE A 531 5.16 -5.95 -13.35
CA ILE A 531 5.92 -4.81 -13.87
C ILE A 531 5.01 -3.68 -14.35
N ASN A 532 3.83 -3.99 -14.91
CA ASN A 532 2.84 -3.01 -15.31
C ASN A 532 2.27 -2.18 -14.14
N ARG A 533 2.41 -2.66 -12.88
CA ARG A 533 2.06 -1.90 -11.67
C ARG A 533 3.17 -0.91 -11.24
N ARG A 534 4.29 -0.87 -11.97
CA ARG A 534 5.46 0.02 -11.76
C ARG A 534 6.13 -0.12 -10.38
N PRO A 535 6.50 -1.33 -9.92
CA PRO A 535 7.22 -1.51 -8.66
C PRO A 535 8.63 -0.90 -8.73
N SER A 536 9.22 -0.58 -7.57
CA SER A 536 10.62 -0.08 -7.49
C SER A 536 11.64 -1.15 -7.84
N ALA A 537 11.32 -2.42 -7.56
CA ALA A 537 11.97 -3.62 -8.11
C ALA A 537 11.03 -4.84 -7.99
N ALA A 538 11.18 -5.82 -8.89
CA ALA A 538 10.45 -7.09 -8.85
C ALA A 538 11.42 -8.29 -8.77
N ILE A 539 11.31 -9.09 -7.70
CA ILE A 539 12.20 -10.22 -7.42
C ILE A 539 11.42 -11.52 -7.57
N PHE A 540 11.84 -12.38 -8.50
CA PHE A 540 11.23 -13.68 -8.78
C PHE A 540 12.19 -14.79 -8.35
N LEU A 541 11.78 -15.61 -7.40
CA LEU A 541 12.54 -16.74 -6.88
C LEU A 541 11.74 -18.02 -7.14
N LEU A 542 12.23 -18.85 -8.07
CA LEU A 542 11.54 -20.03 -8.54
C LEU A 542 12.24 -21.30 -8.04
N ASP A 543 11.69 -21.88 -6.98
CA ASP A 543 12.13 -23.12 -6.36
C ASP A 543 11.38 -24.32 -6.94
N CYS A 544 11.58 -24.54 -8.25
CA CYS A 544 10.88 -25.58 -8.96
C CYS A 544 11.72 -26.84 -9.12
N CYS A 545 11.18 -27.96 -8.65
CA CYS A 545 11.70 -29.29 -8.96
C CYS A 545 11.26 -29.64 -10.38
N ARG A 546 12.22 -29.98 -11.22
CA ARG A 546 12.03 -30.12 -12.68
C ARG A 546 11.50 -31.49 -13.13
N ASN A 547 10.97 -32.28 -12.20
CA ASN A 547 10.37 -33.58 -12.45
C ASN A 547 8.89 -33.58 -12.09
N SER A 548 8.09 -32.82 -12.81
CA SER A 548 6.66 -33.10 -12.88
C SER A 548 6.48 -34.30 -13.81
N PHE A 549 5.74 -35.32 -13.38
CA PHE A 549 5.31 -36.47 -14.20
C PHE A 549 4.73 -36.07 -15.57
N VAL A 550 4.19 -34.86 -15.67
CA VAL A 550 3.75 -34.23 -16.92
C VAL A 550 4.93 -34.09 -17.91
N CYS A 551 6.11 -33.62 -17.49
CA CYS A 551 7.28 -33.47 -18.36
C CYS A 551 7.79 -34.81 -18.91
N GLU A 552 7.76 -35.88 -18.10
CA GLU A 552 8.17 -37.23 -18.51
C GLU A 552 7.22 -37.87 -19.52
N SER A 553 5.93 -37.50 -19.50
CA SER A 553 4.89 -38.09 -20.36
C SER A 553 4.61 -37.30 -21.65
N THR A 554 5.14 -36.08 -21.79
CA THR A 554 4.76 -35.14 -22.87
C THR A 554 5.93 -34.43 -23.56
N ASN A 555 7.19 -34.82 -23.28
CA ASN A 555 8.41 -34.19 -23.82
C ASN A 555 8.56 -32.69 -23.49
N PHE A 556 8.06 -32.21 -22.35
CA PHE A 556 8.34 -30.83 -21.90
C PHE A 556 9.74 -30.70 -21.31
N ASN A 557 10.36 -29.53 -21.55
CA ASN A 557 11.66 -29.21 -20.99
C ASN A 557 11.53 -28.67 -19.56
N CYS A 558 12.65 -28.67 -18.85
CA CYS A 558 12.81 -27.97 -17.58
C CYS A 558 12.62 -26.45 -17.73
N LEU A 559 12.33 -25.73 -16.63
CA LEU A 559 12.32 -24.26 -16.65
C LEU A 559 13.62 -23.70 -17.27
N SER A 560 13.44 -22.74 -18.18
CA SER A 560 14.51 -22.08 -18.92
C SER A 560 14.72 -20.63 -18.46
N SER A 561 15.73 -19.95 -19.01
CA SER A 561 15.92 -18.53 -18.76
C SER A 561 14.70 -17.71 -19.20
N MET A 562 14.25 -16.80 -18.33
CA MET A 562 13.22 -15.80 -18.66
C MET A 562 13.88 -14.50 -19.11
N ARG A 563 13.16 -13.70 -19.90
CA ARG A 563 13.62 -12.37 -20.30
C ARG A 563 13.40 -11.39 -19.14
N PRO A 564 14.45 -10.79 -18.56
CA PRO A 564 14.27 -9.77 -17.53
C PRO A 564 13.69 -8.52 -18.20
N ILE A 565 12.63 -7.97 -17.61
CA ILE A 565 11.96 -6.76 -18.08
C ILE A 565 11.81 -5.78 -16.91
N GLY A 566 11.75 -4.48 -17.20
CA GLY A 566 11.71 -3.43 -16.18
C GLY A 566 12.90 -3.51 -15.22
N HIS A 567 12.66 -3.31 -13.93
CA HIS A 567 13.66 -3.39 -12.87
C HIS A 567 13.49 -4.72 -12.10
N SER A 568 13.88 -5.85 -12.69
CA SER A 568 13.63 -7.19 -12.15
C SER A 568 14.89 -8.03 -11.88
N PHE A 569 14.75 -8.96 -10.94
CA PHE A 569 15.74 -9.99 -10.62
C PHE A 569 15.04 -11.35 -10.60
N ILE A 570 15.53 -12.31 -11.39
CA ILE A 570 14.93 -13.63 -11.54
C ILE A 570 15.98 -14.68 -11.17
N SER A 571 15.65 -15.60 -10.28
CA SER A 571 16.53 -16.72 -9.93
C SER A 571 15.77 -18.04 -9.93
N PHE A 572 16.47 -19.08 -10.37
CA PHE A 572 16.00 -20.46 -10.41
C PHE A 572 16.86 -21.32 -9.48
N ALA A 573 16.26 -22.30 -8.80
CA ALA A 573 16.95 -23.19 -7.87
C ALA A 573 18.12 -24.00 -8.47
N CYS A 574 18.21 -24.14 -9.79
CA CYS A 574 19.31 -24.82 -10.48
C CYS A 574 19.54 -24.27 -11.91
N THR A 575 20.74 -24.46 -12.44
CA THR A 575 21.09 -24.17 -13.85
C THR A 575 20.13 -24.83 -14.82
N ALA A 576 19.79 -24.20 -15.94
CA ALA A 576 18.89 -24.74 -16.98
C ALA A 576 19.19 -26.22 -17.30
N ASN A 577 18.13 -27.03 -17.46
CA ASN A 577 18.16 -28.47 -17.74
C ASN A 577 18.78 -29.42 -16.69
N LYS A 578 19.09 -28.98 -15.45
CA LYS A 578 19.38 -29.85 -14.29
C LYS A 578 18.20 -29.97 -13.33
N VAL A 579 18.07 -31.04 -12.54
CA VAL A 579 17.00 -31.18 -11.53
C VAL A 579 17.44 -30.56 -10.20
N ALA A 580 16.57 -29.77 -9.57
CA ALA A 580 16.82 -29.24 -8.22
C ALA A 580 16.63 -30.34 -7.18
N LEU A 581 17.56 -30.45 -6.24
CA LEU A 581 17.45 -31.37 -5.11
C LEU A 581 16.34 -30.92 -4.15
N ASP A 582 15.39 -31.81 -3.93
CA ASP A 582 14.23 -31.55 -3.07
C ASP A 582 14.60 -31.55 -1.58
N LYS A 583 15.75 -32.10 -1.16
CA LYS A 583 16.11 -32.23 0.26
C LYS A 583 17.52 -31.69 0.57
N SER A 584 17.59 -30.81 1.56
CA SER A 584 18.84 -30.43 2.24
C SER A 584 19.25 -31.44 3.33
N LYS A 585 20.51 -31.47 3.73
CA LYS A 585 21.02 -32.33 4.82
C LYS A 585 20.26 -32.15 6.15
N ASN A 586 19.66 -30.97 6.37
CA ASN A 586 18.91 -30.61 7.59
C ASN A 586 17.41 -30.98 7.55
N GLY A 587 16.88 -31.40 6.38
CA GLY A 587 15.66 -32.20 6.26
C GLY A 587 14.29 -31.52 6.40
N ARG A 588 14.19 -30.19 6.56
CA ARG A 588 12.89 -29.46 6.66
C ARG A 588 12.48 -28.71 5.38
N ASN A 589 13.45 -28.22 4.62
CA ASN A 589 13.27 -27.37 3.43
C ASN A 589 14.08 -27.92 2.25
N SER A 590 13.69 -27.50 1.03
CA SER A 590 14.45 -27.77 -0.19
C SER A 590 15.89 -27.28 -0.08
N LEU A 591 16.80 -27.80 -0.90
CA LEU A 591 18.19 -27.34 -0.86
C LEU A 591 18.27 -25.84 -1.15
N PHE A 592 17.56 -25.34 -2.16
CA PHE A 592 17.55 -23.91 -2.49
C PHE A 592 16.98 -23.06 -1.36
N THR A 593 15.80 -23.42 -0.85
CA THR A 593 15.15 -22.64 0.21
C THR A 593 15.92 -22.71 1.53
N SER A 594 16.56 -23.84 1.86
CA SER A 594 17.38 -23.97 3.06
C SER A 594 18.57 -23.00 3.10
N HIS A 595 19.22 -22.76 1.95
CA HIS A 595 20.30 -21.78 1.82
C HIS A 595 19.74 -20.36 1.67
N LEU A 596 18.61 -20.18 1.00
CA LEU A 596 17.91 -18.89 0.95
C LEU A 596 17.55 -18.40 2.35
N LEU A 597 17.01 -19.27 3.21
CA LEU A 597 16.67 -18.96 4.60
C LEU A 597 17.90 -18.59 5.43
N GLN A 598 19.14 -18.94 5.04
CA GLN A 598 20.34 -18.50 5.76
C GLN A 598 20.75 -17.07 5.42
N HIS A 599 20.33 -16.57 4.25
CA HIS A 599 20.83 -15.32 3.67
C HIS A 599 19.77 -14.24 3.42
N ILE A 600 18.48 -14.60 3.23
CA ILE A 600 17.43 -13.68 2.76
C ILE A 600 17.16 -12.49 3.69
N ASP A 601 17.40 -12.67 4.99
CA ASP A 601 17.27 -11.64 6.02
C ASP A 601 18.62 -11.04 6.42
N GLN A 602 19.70 -11.28 5.66
CA GLN A 602 20.98 -10.70 6.02
C GLN A 602 20.95 -9.17 5.88
N PRO A 603 21.30 -8.44 6.94
CA PRO A 603 21.26 -6.99 6.94
C PRO A 603 22.25 -6.39 5.95
N ASN A 604 21.79 -5.45 5.12
CA ASN A 604 22.58 -4.71 4.12
C ASN A 604 23.19 -5.57 3.01
N PHE A 605 22.72 -6.79 2.81
CA PHE A 605 23.10 -7.58 1.65
C PHE A 605 22.14 -7.28 0.51
N THR A 606 22.70 -6.96 -0.65
CA THR A 606 21.91 -6.85 -1.88
C THR A 606 21.37 -8.21 -2.28
N ILE A 607 20.28 -8.24 -3.04
CA ILE A 607 19.75 -9.50 -3.60
C ILE A 607 20.82 -10.28 -4.40
N GLY A 608 21.77 -9.59 -5.03
CA GLY A 608 22.91 -10.22 -5.70
C GLY A 608 23.86 -10.94 -4.74
N GLU A 609 24.20 -10.31 -3.62
CA GLU A 609 25.08 -10.88 -2.58
C GLU A 609 24.39 -12.00 -1.80
N ILE A 610 23.10 -11.85 -1.49
CA ILE A 610 22.27 -12.92 -0.93
C ILE A 610 22.38 -14.17 -1.82
N MET A 611 22.13 -14.01 -3.11
CA MET A 611 22.15 -15.12 -4.06
C MET A 611 23.56 -15.68 -4.32
N TYR A 612 24.60 -14.88 -4.12
CA TYR A 612 25.99 -15.36 -4.11
C TYR A 612 26.24 -16.30 -2.93
N GLY A 613 25.78 -15.93 -1.73
CA GLY A 613 25.80 -16.79 -0.54
C GLY A 613 25.04 -18.10 -0.76
N VAL A 614 23.81 -18.01 -1.31
CA VAL A 614 23.01 -19.19 -1.65
C VAL A 614 23.75 -20.12 -2.62
N CYS A 615 24.34 -19.61 -3.71
CA CYS A 615 25.07 -20.48 -4.65
C CYS A 615 26.28 -21.15 -4.00
N ASN A 616 27.07 -20.44 -3.21
CA ASN A 616 28.22 -21.02 -2.52
C ASN A 616 27.81 -22.13 -1.54
N GLY A 617 26.76 -21.90 -0.75
CA GLY A 617 26.22 -22.89 0.19
C GLY A 617 25.76 -24.17 -0.52
N MET A 618 25.03 -24.02 -1.62
CA MET A 618 24.53 -25.14 -2.41
C MET A 618 25.65 -25.92 -3.10
N MET A 619 26.64 -25.24 -3.70
CA MET A 619 27.80 -25.91 -4.32
C MET A 619 28.61 -26.70 -3.30
N ASN A 620 28.83 -26.15 -2.10
CA ASN A 620 29.53 -26.86 -1.04
C ASN A 620 28.76 -28.09 -0.55
N GLU A 621 27.44 -28.00 -0.40
CA GLU A 621 26.63 -29.12 0.09
C GLU A 621 26.53 -30.26 -0.93
N THR A 622 26.57 -29.92 -2.22
CA THR A 622 26.36 -30.83 -3.36
C THR A 622 27.64 -31.20 -4.11
N ASN A 623 28.83 -30.87 -3.60
CA ASN A 623 30.10 -31.09 -4.31
C ASN A 623 30.13 -30.48 -5.74
N ASN A 624 29.58 -29.27 -5.88
CA ASN A 624 29.41 -28.52 -7.14
C ASN A 624 28.34 -29.04 -8.12
N ASP A 625 27.45 -29.96 -7.69
CA ASP A 625 26.43 -30.51 -8.58
C ASP A 625 25.26 -29.55 -8.86
N GLN A 626 24.93 -28.65 -7.93
CA GLN A 626 23.83 -27.69 -8.05
C GLN A 626 24.23 -26.25 -7.64
N CYS A 627 24.04 -25.29 -8.55
CA CYS A 627 24.06 -23.85 -8.26
C CYS A 627 22.83 -23.18 -8.89
N PRO A 628 22.20 -22.21 -8.21
CA PRO A 628 21.11 -21.42 -8.76
C PRO A 628 21.59 -20.53 -9.90
N PHE A 629 20.74 -20.40 -10.92
CA PHE A 629 21.00 -19.52 -12.06
C PHE A 629 20.16 -18.25 -11.95
N ARG A 630 20.77 -17.11 -12.28
CA ARG A 630 20.18 -15.77 -12.11
C ARG A 630 20.19 -14.96 -13.41
N VAL A 631 19.15 -14.17 -13.59
CA VAL A 631 19.01 -13.20 -14.68
C VAL A 631 18.50 -11.89 -14.10
N SER A 632 19.10 -10.76 -14.44
CA SER A 632 18.75 -9.48 -13.82
C SER A 632 18.77 -8.34 -14.83
N SER A 633 17.81 -7.43 -14.69
CA SER A 633 17.79 -6.10 -15.31
C SER A 633 17.83 -4.98 -14.25
N LEU A 634 18.29 -5.30 -13.03
CA LEU A 634 18.46 -4.31 -11.96
C LEU A 634 19.51 -3.26 -12.38
N ARG A 635 19.19 -1.99 -12.18
CA ARG A 635 20.03 -0.83 -12.50
C ARG A 635 20.58 -0.14 -11.24
N ARG A 636 20.09 -0.55 -10.07
CA ARG A 636 20.54 -0.11 -8.75
C ARG A 636 20.56 -1.28 -7.78
N LYS A 637 21.33 -1.15 -6.70
CA LYS A 637 21.36 -2.13 -5.61
C LYS A 637 19.97 -2.23 -4.97
N VAL A 638 19.51 -3.46 -4.72
CA VAL A 638 18.23 -3.75 -4.08
C VAL A 638 18.50 -4.58 -2.82
N TYR A 639 18.10 -4.05 -1.67
CA TYR A 639 18.25 -4.68 -0.36
C TYR A 639 16.90 -5.20 0.13
N LEU A 640 16.86 -6.45 0.62
CA LEU A 640 15.64 -7.02 1.19
C LEU A 640 15.47 -6.65 2.67
N ASN A 641 16.58 -6.79 3.42
CA ASN A 641 16.69 -6.37 4.80
C ASN A 641 17.81 -5.33 4.91
N GLN A 642 17.46 -4.05 4.72
CA GLN A 642 18.42 -2.98 4.92
C GLN A 642 18.40 -2.61 6.41
N GLN A 643 19.32 -3.19 7.19
CA GLN A 643 19.54 -2.78 8.57
C GLN A 643 20.82 -1.99 8.62
N PHE A 644 20.71 -0.69 8.57
CA PHE A 644 21.87 0.13 8.78
C PHE A 644 22.45 -0.15 10.19
N PRO A 645 23.79 -0.20 10.37
CA PRO A 645 24.40 -0.38 11.69
C PRO A 645 23.84 0.64 12.70
N ILE A 646 23.91 0.37 14.01
CA ILE A 646 23.30 1.13 15.13
C ILE A 646 23.83 2.59 15.19
N GLY A 647 23.46 3.39 14.19
CA GLY A 647 24.10 4.67 13.87
C GLY A 647 23.90 5.13 12.43
N GLN A 648 23.33 4.31 11.54
CA GLN A 648 23.02 4.65 10.14
C GLN A 648 21.53 4.47 9.77
N SER A 649 20.69 3.81 10.58
CA SER A 649 19.23 3.59 10.25
C SER A 649 18.35 4.79 10.59
N ILE A 650 18.96 5.77 11.22
CA ILE A 650 18.30 6.95 11.76
C ILE A 650 18.32 8.09 10.71
N LEU A 651 19.10 8.02 9.62
CA LEU A 651 19.49 9.26 8.94
C LEU A 651 18.68 9.69 7.71
N LEU A 652 17.77 8.85 7.19
CA LEU A 652 16.81 9.29 6.16
C LEU A 652 15.45 9.73 6.73
N ASN A 653 15.16 9.40 8.00
CA ASN A 653 13.90 9.73 8.68
C ASN A 653 14.04 10.70 9.86
N HIS A 654 15.26 11.04 10.28
CA HIS A 654 15.49 11.97 11.39
C HIS A 654 16.11 13.26 10.91
N ILE A 655 15.26 14.11 10.35
CA ILE A 655 15.29 15.48 10.81
C ILE A 655 14.03 15.76 11.64
N ASN A 656 13.90 15.04 12.75
CA ASN A 656 12.88 15.23 13.78
C ASN A 656 12.87 16.68 14.33
N ILE A 657 11.79 17.12 14.98
CA ILE A 657 11.61 18.50 15.48
C ILE A 657 12.74 18.93 16.46
N ASN A 658 13.42 17.96 17.10
CA ASN A 658 14.54 18.19 18.03
C ASN A 658 15.92 17.85 17.48
N THR A 659 16.05 17.63 16.16
CA THR A 659 17.34 17.30 15.54
C THR A 659 18.35 18.38 15.82
N LYS A 660 19.49 17.99 16.40
CA LYS A 660 20.61 18.86 16.70
C LYS A 660 21.79 18.41 15.85
N TRP A 661 22.65 19.35 15.53
CA TRP A 661 23.94 19.07 14.92
C TRP A 661 25.00 19.28 15.99
N ARG A 662 26.03 18.44 15.97
CA ARG A 662 27.19 18.64 16.83
C ARG A 662 27.73 20.03 16.58
N ARG A 663 27.97 20.78 17.65
CA ARG A 663 28.50 22.15 17.57
C ARG A 663 29.95 22.20 17.09
N HIS A 664 30.62 21.07 16.94
CA HIS A 664 31.96 20.98 16.38
C HIS A 664 31.87 20.77 14.86
N GLY A 665 32.34 21.75 14.09
CA GLY A 665 32.37 21.70 12.63
C GLY A 665 33.72 21.19 12.12
N ILE A 666 33.68 20.26 11.18
CA ILE A 666 34.85 19.69 10.51
C ILE A 666 35.05 20.43 9.19
N THR A 667 36.25 20.97 8.94
CA THR A 667 36.55 21.57 7.63
C THR A 667 36.78 20.47 6.61
N MET A 668 35.89 20.38 5.62
CA MET A 668 35.93 19.33 4.60
C MET A 668 36.77 19.72 3.38
N ALA A 669 36.73 21.01 3.01
CA ALA A 669 37.44 21.57 1.88
C ALA A 669 37.86 23.02 2.17
N GLY A 670 39.03 23.43 1.69
CA GLY A 670 39.58 24.76 1.93
C GLY A 670 40.11 24.93 3.35
N GLY A 671 40.14 26.18 3.84
CA GLY A 671 40.64 26.51 5.18
C GLY A 671 42.16 26.66 5.31
N ASN A 672 42.92 26.54 4.21
CA ASN A 672 44.37 26.80 4.15
C ASN A 672 44.70 28.20 3.57
N GLY A 673 43.90 29.19 3.95
CA GLY A 673 43.95 30.55 3.40
C GLY A 673 43.18 30.70 2.09
N HIS A 674 43.10 31.93 1.60
CA HIS A 674 42.50 32.25 0.31
C HIS A 674 43.52 32.10 -0.82
N GLY A 675 43.07 31.61 -1.98
CA GLY A 675 43.92 31.47 -3.15
C GLY A 675 43.37 30.45 -4.13
N ASN A 676 44.16 30.16 -5.17
CA ASN A 676 43.82 29.23 -6.25
C ASN A 676 44.68 27.95 -6.27
N GLN A 677 45.56 27.78 -5.28
CA GLN A 677 46.39 26.58 -5.14
C GLN A 677 45.55 25.37 -4.70
N LEU A 678 46.16 24.18 -4.69
CA LEU A 678 45.53 22.97 -4.17
C LEU A 678 45.07 23.19 -2.72
N ASN A 679 43.84 22.79 -2.42
CA ASN A 679 43.19 22.93 -1.13
C ASN A 679 43.05 24.40 -0.65
N GLN A 680 43.01 25.35 -1.58
CA GLN A 680 42.61 26.73 -1.35
C GLN A 680 41.35 27.05 -2.14
N LEU A 681 40.41 27.71 -1.47
CA LEU A 681 39.22 28.27 -2.09
C LEU A 681 39.30 29.79 -2.02
N PHE A 682 38.54 30.49 -2.85
CA PHE A 682 38.35 31.92 -2.78
C PHE A 682 36.87 32.27 -2.98
N GLN A 683 36.26 32.70 -1.88
CA GLN A 683 34.83 33.05 -1.79
C GLN A 683 33.88 32.01 -2.40
N PRO A 684 33.92 30.73 -1.96
CA PRO A 684 32.97 29.73 -2.44
C PRO A 684 31.53 30.16 -2.15
N GLN A 685 30.61 29.87 -3.06
CA GLN A 685 29.20 30.27 -2.93
C GLN A 685 28.25 29.07 -2.85
N GLY A 686 28.25 28.23 -3.88
CA GLY A 686 27.37 27.08 -4.01
C GLY A 686 28.09 25.75 -3.75
N ILE A 687 27.31 24.77 -3.31
CA ILE A 687 27.77 23.43 -2.99
C ILE A 687 26.73 22.41 -3.43
N TYR A 688 27.20 21.27 -3.92
CA TYR A 688 26.38 20.09 -4.15
C TYR A 688 27.09 18.87 -3.61
N VAL A 689 26.43 18.14 -2.72
CA VAL A 689 26.91 16.88 -2.16
C VAL A 689 26.30 15.74 -2.98
N ASP A 690 27.16 14.93 -3.56
CA ASP A 690 26.82 13.77 -4.37
C ASP A 690 27.20 12.51 -3.60
N ASP A 691 26.24 11.96 -2.86
CA ASP A 691 26.46 10.79 -2.01
C ASP A 691 26.73 9.51 -2.80
N ASP A 692 26.14 9.38 -3.99
CA ASP A 692 26.35 8.22 -4.87
C ASP A 692 27.82 8.11 -5.28
N ASP A 693 28.45 9.26 -5.58
CA ASP A 693 29.84 9.34 -6.00
C ASP A 693 30.79 9.72 -4.85
N GLN A 694 30.28 9.85 -3.62
CA GLN A 694 31.00 10.29 -2.42
C GLN A 694 31.87 11.54 -2.68
N THR A 695 31.24 12.54 -3.29
CA THR A 695 31.94 13.70 -3.87
C THR A 695 31.19 14.99 -3.56
N ILE A 696 31.94 16.06 -3.29
CA ILE A 696 31.43 17.41 -3.09
C ILE A 696 31.86 18.27 -4.29
N TYR A 697 30.90 18.89 -4.95
CA TYR A 697 31.14 19.91 -5.96
C TYR A 697 30.98 21.29 -5.35
N ILE A 698 31.97 22.15 -5.55
CA ILE A 698 32.04 23.48 -4.93
C ILE A 698 32.17 24.52 -6.04
N ALA A 699 31.29 25.51 -6.03
CA ALA A 699 31.42 26.68 -6.87
C ALA A 699 32.40 27.67 -6.20
N ASP A 700 33.67 27.59 -6.61
CA ASP A 700 34.77 28.40 -6.10
C ASP A 700 34.81 29.75 -6.83
N SER A 701 33.83 30.60 -6.50
CA SER A 701 33.44 31.73 -7.34
C SER A 701 34.55 32.74 -7.59
N GLY A 702 35.38 33.06 -6.60
CA GLY A 702 36.46 34.02 -6.76
C GLY A 702 37.62 33.53 -7.63
N ASN A 703 37.67 32.22 -7.91
CA ASN A 703 38.66 31.60 -8.78
C ASN A 703 38.06 31.12 -10.13
N ASP A 704 36.81 31.49 -10.43
CA ASP A 704 36.15 31.19 -11.71
C ASP A 704 36.15 29.70 -12.08
N ARG A 705 35.93 28.82 -11.10
CA ARG A 705 36.02 27.37 -11.27
C ARG A 705 35.03 26.58 -10.45
N ILE A 706 34.76 25.35 -10.89
CA ILE A 706 34.13 24.31 -10.07
C ILE A 706 35.20 23.32 -9.64
N VAL A 707 35.19 23.04 -8.34
CA VAL A 707 36.11 22.14 -7.69
C VAL A 707 35.37 20.87 -7.27
N GLU A 708 35.95 19.72 -7.59
CA GLU A 708 35.55 18.40 -7.12
C GLU A 708 36.39 18.00 -5.90
N TRP A 709 35.71 17.54 -4.84
CA TRP A 709 36.33 17.06 -3.63
C TRP A 709 35.78 15.69 -3.22
N LYS A 710 36.57 14.64 -3.38
CA LYS A 710 36.17 13.27 -2.99
C LYS A 710 36.30 13.06 -1.49
N TYR A 711 35.41 12.27 -0.90
CA TYR A 711 35.48 11.94 0.52
C TYR A 711 36.82 11.28 0.87
N GLY A 712 37.48 11.78 1.92
CA GLY A 712 38.80 11.31 2.36
C GLY A 712 39.98 11.74 1.47
N ALA A 713 39.75 12.45 0.37
CA ALA A 713 40.82 13.01 -0.44
C ALA A 713 41.55 14.14 0.29
N LYS A 714 42.87 14.24 0.07
CA LYS A 714 43.70 15.32 0.64
C LYS A 714 43.70 16.60 -0.21
N ASN A 715 43.43 16.44 -1.50
CA ASN A 715 43.51 17.50 -2.50
C ASN A 715 42.26 17.49 -3.36
N ASP A 716 41.91 18.67 -3.83
CA ASP A 716 40.84 18.93 -4.76
C ASP A 716 41.26 18.77 -6.23
N GLN A 717 40.26 18.71 -7.12
CA GLN A 717 40.47 18.72 -8.57
C GLN A 717 39.55 19.75 -9.24
N VAL A 718 40.09 20.54 -10.17
CA VAL A 718 39.29 21.45 -10.98
C VAL A 718 38.59 20.65 -12.08
N VAL A 719 37.26 20.69 -12.11
CA VAL A 719 36.43 19.91 -13.05
C VAL A 719 35.69 20.77 -14.08
N ALA A 720 35.57 22.08 -13.84
CA ALA A 720 35.07 23.05 -14.81
C ALA A 720 35.68 24.43 -14.56
N GLY A 721 35.90 25.21 -15.63
CA GLY A 721 36.53 26.53 -15.54
C GLY A 721 38.00 26.48 -15.12
N GLY A 722 38.47 27.52 -14.41
CA GLY A 722 39.86 27.62 -13.95
C GLY A 722 40.88 28.10 -15.00
N ASN A 723 40.41 28.46 -16.20
CA ASN A 723 41.23 29.00 -17.31
C ASN A 723 41.18 30.54 -17.38
N GLY A 724 41.07 31.20 -16.21
CA GLY A 724 40.92 32.64 -16.08
C GLY A 724 39.48 33.15 -16.28
N HIS A 725 39.28 34.41 -15.89
CA HIS A 725 38.00 35.09 -16.02
C HIS A 725 37.65 35.33 -17.50
N GLY A 726 36.43 34.98 -17.89
CA GLY A 726 35.96 35.22 -19.26
C GLY A 726 34.67 34.47 -19.59
N ASN A 727 34.26 34.53 -20.86
CA ASN A 727 33.02 33.94 -21.37
C ASN A 727 33.24 32.83 -22.41
N GLY A 728 34.48 32.38 -22.58
CA GLY A 728 34.85 31.24 -23.42
C GLY A 728 34.10 29.96 -23.01
N SER A 729 34.12 28.95 -23.87
CA SER A 729 33.52 27.64 -23.58
C SER A 729 34.27 26.88 -22.49
N ASP A 730 35.55 27.17 -22.28
CA ASP A 730 36.43 26.61 -21.24
C ASP A 730 36.58 27.52 -20.01
N GLN A 731 35.80 28.61 -19.93
CA GLN A 731 35.86 29.62 -18.87
C GLN A 731 34.51 29.78 -18.16
N LEU A 732 34.59 30.14 -16.89
CA LEU A 732 33.45 30.58 -16.07
C LEU A 732 33.76 32.00 -15.57
N ASN A 733 32.75 32.69 -15.04
CA ASN A 733 32.88 34.03 -14.46
C ASN A 733 31.98 34.18 -13.24
N GLU A 734 32.60 34.08 -12.07
CA GLU A 734 31.99 34.00 -10.75
C GLU A 734 30.84 32.99 -10.68
N PRO A 735 31.10 31.68 -10.87
CA PRO A 735 30.07 30.67 -10.81
C PRO A 735 29.39 30.67 -9.43
N ALA A 736 28.06 30.82 -9.39
CA ALA A 736 27.34 31.00 -8.13
C ALA A 736 26.85 29.69 -7.50
N ASN A 737 26.59 28.67 -8.34
CA ASN A 737 26.04 27.38 -7.91
C ASN A 737 26.33 26.29 -8.94
N VAL A 738 26.29 25.04 -8.50
CA VAL A 738 26.50 23.84 -9.30
C VAL A 738 25.59 22.71 -8.80
N ILE A 739 25.07 21.89 -9.71
CA ILE A 739 24.42 20.60 -9.39
C ILE A 739 24.90 19.52 -10.37
N VAL A 740 24.61 18.27 -10.05
CA VAL A 740 24.90 17.12 -10.94
C VAL A 740 23.64 16.72 -11.72
N ASP A 741 23.76 16.67 -13.04
CA ASP A 741 22.81 16.03 -13.96
C ASP A 741 23.30 14.60 -14.25
N LYS A 742 22.83 13.66 -13.42
CA LYS A 742 23.23 12.24 -13.46
C LYS A 742 22.90 11.55 -14.77
N LYS A 743 21.83 11.96 -15.44
CA LYS A 743 21.37 11.32 -16.69
C LYS A 743 22.32 11.60 -17.84
N ASN A 744 22.81 12.83 -17.94
CA ASN A 744 23.75 13.24 -18.98
C ASN A 744 25.21 13.16 -18.50
N ASP A 745 25.46 12.65 -17.29
CA ASP A 745 26.76 12.57 -16.64
C ASP A 745 27.54 13.91 -16.73
N SER A 746 26.87 14.96 -16.26
CA SER A 746 27.33 16.34 -16.42
C SER A 746 27.03 17.19 -15.20
N LEU A 747 27.75 18.30 -15.06
CA LEU A 747 27.49 19.37 -14.10
C LEU A 747 26.62 20.44 -14.76
N ILE A 748 25.68 21.00 -14.02
CA ILE A 748 24.92 22.19 -14.43
C ILE A 748 25.34 23.34 -13.53
N ILE A 749 25.83 24.42 -14.14
CA ILE A 749 26.56 25.49 -13.45
C ILE A 749 25.87 26.84 -13.70
N CYS A 750 25.61 27.58 -12.64
CA CYS A 750 25.23 28.99 -12.70
C CYS A 750 26.46 29.85 -12.97
N ASP A 751 26.68 30.27 -14.22
CA ASP A 751 27.77 31.15 -14.62
C ASP A 751 27.29 32.62 -14.56
N ARG A 752 27.31 33.16 -13.35
CA ARG A 752 26.52 34.33 -12.92
C ARG A 752 26.85 35.59 -13.72
N LEU A 753 28.12 35.98 -13.80
CA LEU A 753 28.49 37.24 -14.45
C LEU A 753 28.45 37.15 -15.98
N ASN A 754 28.56 35.94 -16.53
CA ASN A 754 28.28 35.68 -17.94
C ASN A 754 26.78 35.55 -18.26
N ARG A 755 25.91 35.67 -17.25
CA ARG A 755 24.45 35.66 -17.38
C ARG A 755 23.90 34.40 -18.09
N ARG A 756 24.47 33.24 -17.77
CA ARG A 756 24.15 31.97 -18.44
C ARG A 756 24.17 30.78 -17.49
N VAL A 757 23.49 29.71 -17.86
CA VAL A 757 23.62 28.38 -17.25
C VAL A 757 24.35 27.47 -18.23
N VAL A 758 25.38 26.78 -17.74
CA VAL A 758 26.28 25.95 -18.54
C VAL A 758 26.14 24.48 -18.13
N ARG A 759 26.07 23.57 -19.10
CA ARG A 759 26.23 22.13 -18.90
C ARG A 759 27.66 21.74 -19.20
N TRP A 760 28.30 21.00 -18.29
CA TRP A 760 29.71 20.61 -18.40
C TRP A 760 29.86 19.10 -18.18
N SER A 761 30.31 18.35 -19.18
CA SER A 761 30.43 16.88 -19.03
C SER A 761 31.51 16.49 -18.02
N ARG A 762 31.21 15.48 -17.18
CA ARG A 762 32.16 14.92 -16.20
C ARG A 762 33.18 13.95 -16.82
N GLN A 763 33.00 13.54 -18.08
CA GLN A 763 33.87 12.60 -18.78
C GLN A 763 35.12 13.26 -19.39
N ASN A 764 35.74 14.22 -18.68
CA ASN A 764 36.91 15.00 -19.12
C ASN A 764 36.66 15.98 -20.28
N SER A 765 35.49 16.62 -20.34
CA SER A 765 35.30 17.75 -21.27
C SER A 765 36.03 19.00 -20.76
N ARG A 766 36.80 19.65 -21.64
CA ARG A 766 37.41 20.96 -21.35
C ARG A 766 36.46 22.14 -21.59
N ASN A 767 35.30 21.88 -22.20
CA ASN A 767 34.35 22.90 -22.62
C ASN A 767 32.96 22.64 -22.03
N GLY A 768 32.30 23.70 -21.60
CA GLY A 768 30.88 23.74 -21.26
C GLY A 768 30.01 24.24 -22.41
N GLU A 769 28.78 23.72 -22.46
CA GLU A 769 27.73 24.11 -23.38
C GLU A 769 26.76 25.07 -22.69
N THR A 770 26.47 26.23 -23.30
CA THR A 770 25.44 27.14 -22.76
C THR A 770 24.05 26.57 -23.04
N ILE A 771 23.31 26.23 -21.98
CA ILE A 771 21.95 25.67 -22.09
C ILE A 771 20.86 26.70 -21.79
N ILE A 772 21.18 27.77 -21.05
CA ILE A 772 20.28 28.93 -20.83
C ILE A 772 21.11 30.21 -20.93
N SER A 773 20.62 31.20 -21.66
CA SER A 773 21.26 32.52 -21.81
C SER A 773 20.39 33.65 -21.27
N ASN A 774 20.96 34.84 -21.04
CA ASN A 774 20.26 36.05 -20.61
C ASN A 774 19.54 35.93 -19.25
N ILE A 775 20.17 35.19 -18.32
CA ILE A 775 19.68 34.97 -16.97
C ILE A 775 20.76 35.35 -15.95
N ASP A 776 20.46 36.26 -15.02
CA ASP A 776 21.35 36.57 -13.90
C ASP A 776 21.20 35.47 -12.83
N CYS A 777 21.66 34.27 -13.18
CA CYS A 777 21.44 33.07 -12.39
C CYS A 777 22.17 33.10 -11.04
N TRP A 778 21.48 32.67 -9.98
CA TRP A 778 22.09 32.55 -8.65
C TRP A 778 21.87 31.16 -8.06
N GLY A 779 20.61 30.78 -7.84
CA GLY A 779 20.19 29.48 -7.34
C GLY A 779 19.78 28.57 -8.49
N LEU A 780 20.10 27.29 -8.36
CA LEU A 780 19.78 26.28 -9.37
C LEU A 780 19.50 24.94 -8.71
N ILE A 781 18.45 24.27 -9.16
CA ILE A 781 18.06 22.94 -8.69
C ILE A 781 17.31 22.18 -9.78
N MET A 782 17.46 20.86 -9.80
CA MET A 782 16.74 19.96 -10.70
C MET A 782 15.85 19.06 -9.86
N ASP A 783 14.58 18.93 -10.25
CA ASP A 783 13.66 18.04 -9.56
C ASP A 783 13.74 16.60 -10.09
N LYS A 784 13.00 15.68 -9.47
CA LYS A 784 12.95 14.26 -9.85
C LYS A 784 12.42 13.99 -11.27
N ASN A 785 11.73 14.96 -11.88
CA ASN A 785 11.25 14.87 -13.27
C ASN A 785 12.26 15.47 -14.25
N GLU A 786 13.44 15.86 -13.78
CA GLU A 786 14.48 16.54 -14.56
C GLU A 786 14.10 17.96 -15.02
N ASP A 787 13.10 18.58 -14.37
CA ASP A 787 12.79 19.98 -14.63
C ASP A 787 13.85 20.86 -13.93
N LEU A 788 14.45 21.78 -14.69
CA LEU A 788 15.51 22.67 -14.21
C LEU A 788 14.93 23.99 -13.73
N TYR A 789 15.18 24.35 -12.48
CA TYR A 789 14.75 25.60 -11.86
C TYR A 789 15.94 26.52 -11.67
N VAL A 790 15.77 27.80 -11.99
CA VAL A 790 16.83 28.82 -11.89
C VAL A 790 16.23 30.11 -11.37
N SER A 791 16.84 30.71 -10.34
CA SER A 791 16.50 32.06 -9.88
C SER A 791 17.24 33.12 -10.70
N ASP A 792 16.52 34.16 -11.10
CA ASP A 792 17.08 35.33 -11.79
C ASP A 792 17.14 36.50 -10.79
N TRP A 793 18.34 36.83 -10.35
CA TRP A 793 18.60 37.84 -9.35
C TRP A 793 18.13 39.25 -9.78
N LYS A 794 18.27 39.57 -11.08
CA LYS A 794 17.95 40.91 -11.61
C LYS A 794 16.50 41.05 -12.04
N LYS A 795 15.87 39.95 -12.47
CA LYS A 795 14.43 39.95 -12.84
C LYS A 795 13.50 39.68 -11.67
N HIS A 796 14.04 39.35 -10.49
CA HIS A 796 13.24 39.13 -9.27
C HIS A 796 12.23 37.98 -9.42
N GLU A 797 12.67 36.87 -10.03
CA GLU A 797 11.81 35.73 -10.34
C GLU A 797 12.57 34.40 -10.31
N VAL A 798 11.81 33.31 -10.25
CA VAL A 798 12.33 31.95 -10.47
C VAL A 798 11.62 31.35 -11.67
N ARG A 799 12.40 30.75 -12.56
CA ARG A 799 11.89 30.10 -13.77
C ARG A 799 12.20 28.61 -13.77
N ARG A 800 11.32 27.83 -14.40
CA ARG A 800 11.46 26.40 -14.63
C ARG A 800 11.51 26.10 -16.13
N TRP A 801 12.45 25.28 -16.55
CA TRP A 801 12.55 24.69 -17.89
C TRP A 801 12.30 23.20 -17.80
N LYS A 802 11.34 22.71 -18.58
CA LYS A 802 11.21 21.29 -18.86
C LYS A 802 12.15 20.86 -19.97
N GLN A 803 12.38 19.56 -20.10
CA GLN A 803 13.19 19.02 -21.17
C GLN A 803 12.70 19.49 -22.56
N GLY A 804 13.59 20.16 -23.31
CA GLY A 804 13.32 20.67 -24.66
C GLY A 804 12.67 22.05 -24.73
N GLU A 805 12.31 22.68 -23.60
CA GLU A 805 11.78 24.05 -23.60
C GLU A 805 12.90 25.07 -23.88
N LYS A 806 12.63 26.01 -24.80
CA LYS A 806 13.57 27.11 -25.12
C LYS A 806 13.43 28.29 -24.15
N GLU A 807 12.26 28.46 -23.56
CA GLU A 807 11.94 29.54 -22.63
C GLU A 807 11.39 28.99 -21.32
N GLY A 808 11.86 29.51 -20.20
CA GLY A 808 11.45 29.05 -18.87
C GLY A 808 10.14 29.67 -18.42
N THR A 809 9.29 28.87 -17.81
CA THR A 809 8.03 29.31 -17.19
C THR A 809 8.31 29.94 -15.83
N ILE A 810 7.74 31.12 -15.54
CA ILE A 810 7.84 31.73 -14.21
C ILE A 810 7.05 30.89 -13.19
N VAL A 811 7.70 30.49 -12.10
CA VAL A 811 7.11 29.66 -11.03
C VAL A 811 7.11 30.33 -9.65
N ALA A 812 7.89 31.40 -9.47
CA ALA A 812 7.83 32.26 -8.29
C ALA A 812 8.21 33.70 -8.65
N GLY A 813 7.58 34.69 -8.01
CA GLY A 813 7.78 36.11 -8.33
C GLY A 813 7.20 36.51 -9.69
N GLY A 814 7.95 37.30 -10.47
CA GLY A 814 7.56 37.72 -11.83
C GLY A 814 6.62 38.94 -11.89
N LYS A 815 6.47 39.68 -10.79
CA LYS A 815 5.74 40.96 -10.71
C LYS A 815 6.64 42.15 -10.36
N GLY A 816 7.91 42.06 -10.75
CA GLY A 816 8.94 43.06 -10.48
C GLY A 816 9.49 43.00 -9.06
N GLU A 817 10.43 43.90 -8.77
CA GLU A 817 11.01 44.09 -7.44
C GLU A 817 9.94 44.56 -6.44
N GLY A 818 9.85 43.90 -5.28
CA GLY A 818 9.00 44.34 -4.19
C GLY A 818 8.90 43.32 -3.07
N ASN A 819 8.02 43.58 -2.09
CA ASN A 819 7.85 42.77 -0.89
C ASN A 819 6.44 42.17 -0.73
N LEU A 820 5.56 42.34 -1.72
CA LEU A 820 4.25 41.67 -1.76
C LEU A 820 4.43 40.14 -1.86
N LEU A 821 3.37 39.38 -1.58
CA LEU A 821 3.42 37.91 -1.59
C LEU A 821 3.62 37.31 -2.99
N ASN A 822 3.42 38.08 -4.04
CA ASN A 822 3.68 37.72 -5.44
C ASN A 822 4.94 38.37 -6.02
N GLN A 823 5.76 39.02 -5.18
CA GLN A 823 7.00 39.70 -5.57
C GLN A 823 8.19 39.13 -4.81
N LEU A 824 9.37 39.24 -5.41
CA LEU A 824 10.66 38.91 -4.81
C LEU A 824 11.56 40.14 -4.90
N ASN A 825 12.60 40.17 -4.07
CA ASN A 825 13.66 41.17 -4.15
C ASN A 825 15.04 40.51 -4.07
N HIS A 826 15.69 40.38 -5.24
CA HIS A 826 16.98 39.73 -5.44
C HIS A 826 17.00 38.28 -4.91
N PRO A 827 16.21 37.37 -5.50
CA PRO A 827 16.19 35.98 -5.05
C PRO A 827 17.54 35.30 -5.26
N THR A 828 17.96 34.50 -4.28
CA THR A 828 19.25 33.76 -4.32
C THR A 828 19.03 32.27 -4.49
N HIS A 829 19.31 31.47 -3.47
CA HIS A 829 19.17 30.02 -3.54
C HIS A 829 17.70 29.64 -3.54
N ILE A 830 17.46 28.49 -4.14
CA ILE A 830 16.15 27.89 -4.29
C ILE A 830 16.22 26.43 -3.88
N CYS A 831 15.10 25.91 -3.40
CA CYS A 831 14.89 24.49 -3.15
C CYS A 831 13.51 24.11 -3.69
N VAL A 832 13.35 22.86 -4.14
CA VAL A 832 12.08 22.34 -4.64
C VAL A 832 11.76 21.07 -3.85
N ASP A 833 10.57 21.01 -3.24
CA ASP A 833 10.12 19.82 -2.52
C ASP A 833 9.47 18.77 -3.46
N GLU A 834 9.13 17.61 -2.90
CA GLU A 834 8.55 16.49 -3.67
C GLU A 834 7.18 16.80 -4.30
N HIS A 835 6.50 17.85 -3.81
CA HIS A 835 5.23 18.36 -4.31
C HIS A 835 5.41 19.44 -5.39
N HIS A 836 6.65 19.71 -5.81
CA HIS A 836 7.04 20.79 -6.72
C HIS A 836 6.74 22.18 -6.17
N SER A 837 6.75 22.36 -4.84
CA SER A 837 6.73 23.70 -4.25
C SER A 837 8.12 24.30 -4.29
N VAL A 838 8.22 25.58 -4.66
CA VAL A 838 9.49 26.29 -4.82
C VAL A 838 9.72 27.18 -3.59
N TYR A 839 10.81 26.94 -2.88
CA TYR A 839 11.27 27.74 -1.76
C TYR A 839 12.36 28.69 -2.26
N VAL A 840 12.26 29.96 -1.91
CA VAL A 840 13.13 31.00 -2.44
C VAL A 840 13.64 31.86 -1.30
N SER A 841 14.97 31.99 -1.18
CA SER A 841 15.59 32.99 -0.32
C SER A 841 15.46 34.37 -0.93
N ASP A 842 14.56 35.16 -0.34
CA ASP A 842 14.19 36.50 -0.78
C ASP A 842 15.11 37.53 -0.09
N TRP A 843 16.33 37.67 -0.61
CA TRP A 843 17.49 38.19 0.10
C TRP A 843 17.33 39.63 0.63
N ARG A 844 16.83 40.58 -0.20
CA ARG A 844 16.59 41.98 0.23
C ARG A 844 15.38 42.09 1.16
N ASN A 845 14.40 41.20 1.04
CA ASN A 845 13.20 41.22 1.87
C ASN A 845 13.37 40.48 3.21
N HIS A 846 14.53 39.84 3.43
CA HIS A 846 14.89 39.20 4.70
C HIS A 846 13.90 38.10 5.11
N ARG A 847 13.49 37.29 4.14
CA ARG A 847 12.53 36.20 4.34
C ARG A 847 12.82 35.02 3.40
N VAL A 848 12.21 33.89 3.69
CA VAL A 848 12.08 32.78 2.75
C VAL A 848 10.61 32.61 2.41
N MET A 849 10.35 32.45 1.12
CA MET A 849 9.00 32.34 0.57
C MET A 849 8.81 30.97 -0.09
N LYS A 850 7.65 30.35 0.09
CA LYS A 850 7.24 29.09 -0.55
C LYS A 850 6.11 29.36 -1.55
N TRP A 851 6.29 28.96 -2.80
CA TRP A 851 5.24 28.93 -3.82
C TRP A 851 4.81 27.49 -4.06
N MET A 852 3.54 27.17 -3.81
CA MET A 852 2.96 25.90 -4.22
C MET A 852 2.80 25.84 -5.74
N LYS A 853 2.79 24.63 -6.31
CA LYS A 853 2.64 24.42 -7.75
C LYS A 853 1.40 25.13 -8.31
N GLY A 854 1.60 26.10 -9.20
CA GLY A 854 0.53 26.87 -9.84
C GLY A 854 -0.04 28.03 -9.01
N ALA A 855 0.50 28.30 -7.82
CA ALA A 855 0.08 29.42 -6.99
C ALA A 855 0.46 30.77 -7.62
N LYS A 856 -0.42 31.77 -7.48
CA LYS A 856 -0.18 33.14 -7.97
C LYS A 856 0.62 34.01 -6.99
N GLU A 857 0.64 33.60 -5.73
CA GLU A 857 1.36 34.23 -4.62
C GLU A 857 1.98 33.15 -3.73
N GLY A 858 3.04 33.52 -3.02
CA GLY A 858 3.74 32.64 -2.09
C GLY A 858 3.34 32.92 -0.66
N ILE A 859 3.79 32.05 0.24
CA ILE A 859 3.64 32.22 1.69
C ILE A 859 5.01 32.41 2.33
N VAL A 860 5.09 33.24 3.37
CA VAL A 860 6.31 33.40 4.17
C VAL A 860 6.46 32.16 5.05
N VAL A 861 7.57 31.45 4.91
CA VAL A 861 7.88 30.23 5.70
C VAL A 861 9.04 30.39 6.67
N ALA A 862 9.86 31.44 6.50
CA ALA A 862 10.87 31.83 7.47
C ALA A 862 11.11 33.35 7.43
N GLY A 863 11.34 33.96 8.60
CA GLY A 863 11.54 35.40 8.73
C GLY A 863 10.28 36.22 8.42
N GLY A 864 10.44 37.34 7.70
CA GLY A 864 9.32 38.20 7.28
C GLY A 864 8.86 39.24 8.31
N LYS A 865 9.57 39.37 9.44
CA LYS A 865 9.40 40.46 10.42
C LYS A 865 10.42 41.59 10.25
N GLY A 866 10.86 41.81 9.01
CA GLY A 866 11.93 42.76 8.67
C GLY A 866 13.33 42.25 9.03
N LYS A 867 14.32 43.09 8.76
CA LYS A 867 15.73 42.82 9.07
C LYS A 867 15.95 42.76 10.57
N GLY A 868 16.62 41.72 11.06
CA GLY A 868 17.04 41.65 12.46
C GLY A 868 17.71 40.32 12.80
N ASN A 869 18.00 40.11 14.09
CA ASN A 869 18.69 38.93 14.60
C ASN A 869 17.88 38.14 15.65
N SER A 870 16.62 38.52 15.91
CA SER A 870 15.72 37.74 16.75
C SER A 870 15.41 36.38 16.12
N LEU A 871 14.75 35.47 16.86
CA LEU A 871 14.37 34.15 16.35
C LEU A 871 13.24 34.21 15.30
N THR A 872 12.53 35.33 15.19
CA THR A 872 11.48 35.55 14.17
C THR A 872 11.98 36.34 12.95
N GLN A 873 13.24 36.77 12.97
CA GLN A 873 13.84 37.62 11.95
C GLN A 873 15.02 36.94 11.27
N LEU A 874 15.26 37.35 10.02
CA LEU A 874 16.43 37.02 9.24
C LEU A 874 17.12 38.32 8.82
N SER A 875 18.38 38.24 8.41
CA SER A 875 19.11 39.33 7.78
C SER A 875 19.88 38.81 6.58
N ASN A 876 19.37 39.16 5.39
CA ASN A 876 19.96 38.84 4.09
C ASN A 876 20.16 37.32 3.85
N PRO A 877 19.10 36.49 3.96
CA PRO A 877 19.23 35.04 3.84
C PRO A 877 19.74 34.62 2.45
N ARG A 878 20.61 33.60 2.41
CA ARG A 878 21.19 33.05 1.16
C ARG A 878 20.77 31.61 0.92
N GLY A 879 21.52 30.62 1.41
CA GLY A 879 21.20 29.21 1.26
C GLY A 879 19.84 28.87 1.86
N VAL A 880 19.04 28.09 1.14
CA VAL A 880 17.81 27.48 1.63
C VAL A 880 17.77 26.03 1.19
N ILE A 881 17.54 25.14 2.15
CA ILE A 881 17.26 23.72 1.90
C ILE A 881 16.06 23.31 2.77
N VAL A 882 15.33 22.31 2.30
CA VAL A 882 14.13 21.81 2.98
C VAL A 882 14.31 20.31 3.17
N ASP A 883 14.01 19.82 4.38
CA ASP A 883 14.05 18.39 4.66
C ASP A 883 12.74 17.69 4.26
N HIS A 884 12.72 16.36 4.38
CA HIS A 884 11.56 15.54 4.04
C HIS A 884 10.34 15.79 4.96
N LEU A 885 10.52 16.44 6.12
CA LEU A 885 9.43 16.86 7.02
C LEU A 885 8.92 18.27 6.71
N GLY A 886 9.49 18.95 5.72
CA GLY A 886 9.13 20.32 5.38
C GLY A 886 9.78 21.38 6.27
N ASN A 887 10.75 21.04 7.12
CA ASN A 887 11.47 22.05 7.89
C ASN A 887 12.43 22.82 6.96
N VAL A 888 12.46 24.14 7.13
CA VAL A 888 13.22 25.06 6.29
C VAL A 888 14.51 25.47 7.00
N TYR A 889 15.65 25.17 6.39
CA TYR A 889 16.98 25.57 6.85
C TYR A 889 17.47 26.74 6.04
N VAL A 890 17.92 27.78 6.74
CA VAL A 890 18.27 29.06 6.13
C VAL A 890 19.64 29.51 6.59
N ALA A 891 20.51 29.81 5.63
CA ALA A 891 21.75 30.52 5.91
C ALA A 891 21.43 32.00 6.14
N ASP A 892 21.32 32.39 7.40
CA ASP A 892 21.07 33.76 7.85
C ASP A 892 22.39 34.55 7.79
N MET A 893 22.82 34.83 6.56
CA MET A 893 24.17 35.26 6.18
C MET A 893 24.72 36.39 7.04
N SER A 894 23.97 37.49 7.23
CA SER A 894 24.47 38.67 7.96
C SER A 894 24.43 38.49 9.48
N ASN A 895 23.73 37.48 9.98
CA ASN A 895 23.72 37.09 11.40
C ASN A 895 24.66 35.89 11.66
N GLU A 896 25.41 35.44 10.65
CA GLU A 896 26.47 34.43 10.77
C GLU A 896 26.00 33.12 11.42
N ARG A 897 24.78 32.69 11.08
CA ARG A 897 24.12 31.52 11.66
C ARG A 897 23.30 30.77 10.62
N ILE A 898 23.06 29.49 10.89
CA ILE A 898 22.09 28.67 10.20
C ILE A 898 20.88 28.49 11.10
N MET A 899 19.70 28.77 10.57
CA MET A 899 18.44 28.74 11.31
C MET A 899 17.52 27.67 10.72
N ARG A 900 16.69 27.06 11.56
CA ARG A 900 15.64 26.11 11.17
C ARG A 900 14.26 26.63 11.57
N TRP A 901 13.31 26.59 10.64
CA TRP A 901 11.88 26.76 10.90
C TRP A 901 11.15 25.45 10.64
N CYS A 902 10.44 24.93 11.65
CA CYS A 902 9.54 23.81 11.45
C CYS A 902 8.21 24.28 10.85
N GLU A 903 7.51 23.42 10.12
CA GLU A 903 6.23 23.79 9.50
C GLU A 903 5.24 24.33 10.55
N GLY A 904 4.61 25.48 10.26
CA GLY A 904 3.69 26.16 11.17
C GLY A 904 4.33 26.94 12.33
N SER A 905 5.66 26.91 12.49
CA SER A 905 6.35 27.65 13.56
C SER A 905 6.37 29.16 13.30
N THR A 906 6.13 29.95 14.35
CA THR A 906 6.19 31.42 14.28
C THR A 906 7.59 31.99 14.50
N GLU A 907 8.51 31.19 15.05
CA GLU A 907 9.92 31.50 15.25
C GLU A 907 10.82 30.33 14.82
N GLY A 908 12.08 30.62 14.54
CA GLY A 908 13.10 29.65 14.17
C GLY A 908 14.01 29.29 15.32
N SER A 909 14.87 28.30 15.10
CA SER A 909 15.87 27.82 16.05
C SER A 909 17.26 27.85 15.42
N ILE A 910 18.28 28.25 16.18
CA ILE A 910 19.67 28.24 15.71
C ILE A 910 20.16 26.80 15.66
N VAL A 911 20.57 26.37 14.47
CA VAL A 911 21.16 25.04 14.22
C VAL A 911 22.64 25.06 14.55
N VAL A 912 23.40 25.89 13.83
CA VAL A 912 24.84 26.11 13.98
C VAL A 912 25.16 27.59 13.70
N GLY A 913 26.31 28.07 14.15
CA GLY A 913 26.72 29.47 14.07
C GLY A 913 26.09 30.34 15.15
N GLY A 914 26.11 31.66 14.93
CA GLY A 914 25.63 32.66 15.89
C GLY A 914 26.59 32.94 17.06
N ASN A 915 27.83 32.44 17.00
CA ASN A 915 28.86 32.63 18.03
C ASN A 915 29.86 33.75 17.66
N GLY A 916 29.37 34.74 16.90
CA GLY A 916 30.16 35.82 16.32
C GLY A 916 30.98 35.40 15.10
N ARG A 917 31.32 36.41 14.29
CA ARG A 917 32.21 36.30 13.14
C ARG A 917 33.61 35.81 13.57
N GLY A 918 34.10 34.75 12.95
CA GLY A 918 35.43 34.22 13.24
C GLY A 918 35.77 32.99 12.41
N GLU A 919 36.97 32.44 12.61
CA GLU A 919 37.53 31.30 11.86
C GLU A 919 37.50 30.00 12.66
N GLN A 920 37.10 30.04 13.94
CA GLN A 920 36.99 28.83 14.76
C GLN A 920 35.85 27.93 14.26
N SER A 921 35.82 26.68 14.73
CA SER A 921 34.70 25.77 14.52
C SER A 921 33.40 26.45 14.96
N ASN A 922 32.34 26.36 14.13
CA ASN A 922 31.02 26.93 14.44
C ASN A 922 30.98 28.46 14.59
N GLN A 923 31.99 29.14 14.04
CA GLN A 923 31.96 30.56 13.70
C GLN A 923 32.00 30.67 12.17
N PHE A 924 31.14 31.53 11.63
CA PHE A 924 31.00 31.71 10.19
C PHE A 924 31.28 33.15 9.78
N LYS A 925 31.63 33.33 8.51
CA LYS A 925 31.79 34.61 7.85
C LYS A 925 30.99 34.58 6.55
N TYR A 926 29.77 35.11 6.64
CA TYR A 926 28.80 35.14 5.53
C TYR A 926 28.48 33.74 4.98
N PRO A 927 27.82 32.87 5.77
CA PRO A 927 27.41 31.55 5.29
C PRO A 927 26.51 31.68 4.06
N ALA A 928 26.76 30.85 3.05
CA ALA A 928 26.12 30.92 1.73
C ALA A 928 25.33 29.64 1.42
N GLY A 929 25.84 28.76 0.56
CA GLY A 929 25.21 27.50 0.19
C GLY A 929 25.10 26.51 1.36
N LEU A 930 24.06 25.69 1.31
CA LEU A 930 23.79 24.61 2.26
C LEU A 930 23.49 23.32 1.49
N SER A 931 23.89 22.19 2.04
CA SER A 931 23.54 20.87 1.53
C SER A 931 23.52 19.84 2.66
N PHE A 932 22.70 18.81 2.52
CA PHE A 932 22.73 17.63 3.38
C PHE A 932 23.38 16.49 2.62
N ASP A 933 24.16 15.66 3.32
CA ASP A 933 24.45 14.31 2.82
C ASP A 933 23.29 13.35 3.17
N ILE A 934 23.37 12.13 2.66
CA ILE A 934 22.42 11.04 2.94
C ILE A 934 22.39 10.65 4.42
N GLU A 935 23.42 11.05 5.17
CA GLU A 935 23.53 10.93 6.62
C GLU A 935 23.03 12.21 7.32
N GLY A 936 22.23 13.07 6.68
CA GLY A 936 21.66 14.27 7.32
C GLY A 936 22.68 15.27 7.90
N ASN A 937 23.97 15.08 7.64
CA ASN A 937 25.01 15.98 8.11
C ASN A 937 24.92 17.27 7.30
N LEU A 938 25.04 18.40 7.99
CA LEU A 938 24.87 19.71 7.37
C LEU A 938 26.22 20.22 6.85
N TYR A 939 26.30 20.48 5.55
CA TYR A 939 27.43 21.16 4.92
C TYR A 939 27.09 22.64 4.74
N VAL A 940 27.99 23.50 5.23
CA VAL A 940 27.85 24.96 5.18
C VAL A 940 29.02 25.54 4.40
N VAL A 941 28.69 26.30 3.36
CA VAL A 941 29.67 27.13 2.66
C VAL A 941 29.98 28.36 3.51
N ASP A 942 31.17 28.40 4.10
CA ASP A 942 31.66 29.50 4.93
C ASP A 942 32.45 30.48 4.05
N CYS A 943 31.70 31.21 3.22
CA CYS A 943 32.18 31.93 2.04
C CYS A 943 33.45 32.77 2.27
N HIS A 944 33.45 33.64 3.28
CA HIS A 944 34.58 34.55 3.53
C HIS A 944 35.65 34.01 4.48
N ASN A 945 35.44 32.79 5.01
CA ASN A 945 36.51 31.99 5.60
C ASN A 945 37.09 30.98 4.59
N HIS A 946 36.58 30.98 3.35
CA HIS A 946 37.13 30.23 2.22
C HIS A 946 37.20 28.72 2.50
N ARG A 947 36.14 28.19 3.09
CA ARG A 947 36.06 26.78 3.47
C ARG A 947 34.63 26.24 3.40
N ILE A 948 34.51 24.92 3.41
CA ILE A 948 33.28 24.18 3.64
C ILE A 948 33.37 23.51 5.00
N GLN A 949 32.40 23.75 5.89
CA GLN A 949 32.29 23.05 7.17
C GLN A 949 31.16 22.02 7.13
N LYS A 950 31.46 20.79 7.57
CA LYS A 950 30.48 19.73 7.84
C LYS A 950 30.19 19.69 9.34
N PHE A 951 28.91 19.62 9.68
CA PHE A 951 28.45 19.39 11.05
C PHE A 951 27.73 18.05 11.08
N ASP A 952 28.22 17.14 11.92
CA ASP A 952 27.61 15.83 12.04
C ASP A 952 26.27 15.93 12.75
N LEU A 953 25.29 15.14 12.31
CA LEU A 953 24.02 15.00 12.99
C LEU A 953 24.25 14.43 14.39
N ASP A 954 23.66 15.06 15.41
CA ASP A 954 23.70 14.54 16.77
C ASP A 954 22.58 13.52 16.96
N LEU A 955 22.96 12.25 17.06
CA LEU A 955 22.04 11.11 17.17
C LEU A 955 21.68 10.78 18.64
N ASN A 956 22.17 11.56 19.61
CA ASN A 956 22.02 11.33 21.04
C ASN A 956 20.93 12.19 21.72
#